data_AF-K0TK93-F1
#
_entry.id   AF-K0TK93-F1
#
_cell.length_a   1.000
_cell.length_b   1.000
_cell.length_c   1.000
_cell.angle_alpha   90.00
_cell.angle_beta   90.00
_cell.angle_gamma   90.00
#
_symmetry.space_group_name_H-M   'P 1'
#
loop_
_entity.id
_entity.type
_entity.pdbx_description
1 polymer ?
#
loop_
_entity_poly.entity_id
_entity_poly.type
_entity_poly.pdbx_seq_one_letter_code
_entity_poly.pdbx_strand_id
1 'polypeptide(L)'
;MVFKNIAAERATNRISVQTSRALSTARELSRYSDEPRRILLDNTSRGLFNLALLLDSGSEPQLTLATPDDDPGEDVEAAEPSEEDQKTAKLAELKALESELKPIVEHSTGISFEPKLNGLYLVGAGVRKKSIVKVYSVAMYSSPTLLPSASSSTSLKAAAQKMDDLNAAVTFLLEMVYSITAEKIASAIAESIRPRYHGPQTDIAELETLIVKGVNEFGGQASKGTSFQFECTCEGVSVSVNGSPQGSANFGGLGTALVGVFTDENAVSPSLVDSCVSTWSDKKAQALAGSLLALSSSIGSGDKAEGEAVEDEAELGNDLVALESELTPLQEYATSVTFQPKLDSLYLVGAGVRKKSIVKVYAVAMYSSAQVLVASSSQDTLHSAARSFDELTPTTTFILEMVYSASAEKIAGAIAESVKPRYRGSESDVASLESLIAKGVNSIGGQAVKGTIFRFECSGEGVAVIVNGSHQGDAKFAGLGGAFVDVFTDAEAVSPSLVESCISTWSTAKAQGLAASLNLAVANSSDETSTTLNPSEDDQSSANSSIDAHAKPLQDYLTGIAFEAKLDELYLAGVGVRKKSIVKVYAVAMYASAPVLKSTISQSTLNTAARTFDELTRVTSFVLHMTYSVGAEKIASAIGESVHPRYSGSSEHIKVLETLIIDGVNKIGGQASKGTTFRFDCDLDGVEVSVNGMSQGYATFDGLGAAFVDVFTDENAVSQNSGR
;
A
#
# COMPACT_ATOMS: atom_id res chain seq x y z
N MET A 1 -13.12 -47.62 8.68
CA MET A 1 -11.85 -48.22 9.20
C MET A 1 -10.62 -47.68 8.48
N VAL A 2 -10.62 -47.55 7.14
CA VAL A 2 -9.46 -47.09 6.35
C VAL A 2 -9.00 -45.66 6.68
N PHE A 3 -9.92 -44.71 6.89
CA PHE A 3 -9.56 -43.32 7.23
C PHE A 3 -8.91 -43.14 8.61
N LYS A 4 -9.28 -43.95 9.60
CA LYS A 4 -8.66 -43.91 10.94
C LYS A 4 -7.21 -44.41 10.91
N ASN A 5 -6.92 -45.42 10.09
CA ASN A 5 -5.56 -45.93 9.91
C ASN A 5 -4.65 -44.92 9.20
N ILE A 6 -5.17 -44.18 8.21
CA ILE A 6 -4.42 -43.13 7.52
C ILE A 6 -4.11 -41.95 8.46
N ALA A 7 -5.05 -41.57 9.34
CA ALA A 7 -4.80 -40.51 10.32
C ALA A 7 -3.76 -40.91 11.37
N ALA A 8 -3.81 -42.15 11.88
CA ALA A 8 -2.84 -42.67 12.83
C ALA A 8 -1.44 -42.82 12.22
N GLU A 9 -1.35 -43.26 10.96
CA GLU A 9 -0.08 -43.37 10.23
C GLU A 9 0.54 -42.00 9.94
N ARG A 10 -0.29 -41.00 9.61
CA ARG A 10 0.15 -39.59 9.45
C ARG A 10 0.63 -38.98 10.76
N ALA A 11 -0.04 -39.23 11.88
CA ALA A 11 0.40 -38.78 13.20
C ALA A 11 1.74 -39.42 13.59
N THR A 12 1.89 -40.72 13.34
CA THR A 12 3.13 -41.47 13.62
C THR A 12 4.30 -40.96 12.79
N ASN A 13 4.08 -40.67 11.50
CA ASN A 13 5.10 -40.08 10.63
C ASN A 13 5.49 -38.66 11.05
N ARG A 14 4.52 -37.82 11.46
CA ARG A 14 4.81 -36.47 11.99
C ARG A 14 5.68 -36.54 13.25
N ILE A 15 5.34 -37.43 14.18
CA ILE A 15 6.12 -37.63 15.42
C ILE A 15 7.54 -38.13 15.10
N SER A 16 7.69 -39.07 14.17
CA SER A 16 9.00 -39.61 13.77
C SER A 16 9.92 -38.55 13.14
N VAL A 17 9.36 -37.65 12.31
CA VAL A 17 10.08 -36.53 11.69
C VAL A 17 10.49 -35.48 12.74
N GLN A 18 9.60 -35.14 13.67
CA GLN A 18 9.91 -34.21 14.76
C GLN A 18 10.99 -34.78 15.69
N THR A 19 10.92 -36.08 15.99
CA THR A 19 11.92 -36.77 16.82
C THR A 19 13.28 -36.83 16.14
N SER A 20 13.33 -37.10 14.83
CA SER A 20 14.58 -37.09 14.06
C SER A 20 15.23 -35.71 13.97
N ARG A 21 14.43 -34.65 13.83
CA ARG A 21 14.91 -33.26 13.86
C ARG A 21 15.43 -32.87 15.24
N ALA A 22 14.71 -33.21 16.31
CA ALA A 22 15.17 -32.97 17.67
C ALA A 22 16.50 -33.69 17.97
N LEU A 23 16.67 -34.92 17.48
CA LEU A 23 17.91 -35.69 17.62
C LEU A 23 19.08 -35.14 16.78
N SER A 24 18.83 -34.61 15.58
CA SER A 24 19.90 -33.96 14.79
C SER A 24 20.36 -32.67 15.45
N THR A 25 19.42 -31.85 15.93
CA THR A 25 19.70 -30.61 16.66
C THR A 25 20.45 -30.89 17.95
N ALA A 26 20.05 -31.91 18.73
CA ALA A 26 20.78 -32.33 19.93
C ALA A 26 22.22 -32.82 19.64
N ARG A 27 22.45 -33.48 18.50
CA ARG A 27 23.79 -33.91 18.07
C ARG A 27 24.68 -32.73 17.70
N GLU A 28 24.17 -31.75 16.98
CA GLU A 28 24.94 -30.54 16.63
C GLU A 28 25.27 -29.68 17.86
N LEU A 29 24.36 -29.63 18.83
CA LEU A 29 24.51 -28.85 20.06
C LEU A 29 25.47 -29.46 21.09
N SER A 30 25.86 -30.72 20.93
CA SER A 30 26.87 -31.37 21.77
C SER A 30 28.28 -30.76 21.66
N ARG A 31 28.47 -29.81 20.72
CA ARG A 31 29.76 -29.17 20.40
C ARG A 31 30.00 -27.82 21.08
N TYR A 32 29.06 -27.27 21.85
CA TYR A 32 29.17 -25.95 22.49
C TYR A 32 29.41 -26.03 24.02
N SER A 33 30.02 -24.98 24.60
CA SER A 33 30.38 -24.88 26.03
C SER A 33 29.17 -24.65 26.96
N ASP A 34 29.38 -24.72 28.28
CA ASP A 34 28.37 -25.14 29.27
C ASP A 34 27.21 -24.16 29.62
N GLU A 35 27.29 -22.87 29.32
CA GLU A 35 26.25 -21.91 29.77
C GLU A 35 24.99 -21.89 28.87
N PRO A 36 25.10 -21.84 27.52
CA PRO A 36 23.93 -22.02 26.62
C PRO A 36 23.27 -23.40 26.80
N ARG A 37 24.03 -24.39 27.26
CA ARG A 37 23.59 -25.77 27.50
C ARG A 37 22.54 -25.86 28.60
N ARG A 38 22.62 -25.02 29.64
CA ARG A 38 21.70 -25.04 30.78
C ARG A 38 20.33 -24.47 30.46
N ILE A 39 20.30 -23.34 29.76
CA ILE A 39 19.05 -22.67 29.35
C ILE A 39 18.29 -23.54 28.34
N LEU A 40 19.00 -24.27 27.48
CA LEU A 40 18.38 -25.12 26.47
C LEU A 40 17.94 -26.50 27.00
N LEU A 41 18.64 -27.06 28.01
CA LEU A 41 18.20 -28.29 28.67
C LEU A 41 16.83 -28.08 29.33
N ASP A 42 16.62 -26.91 29.95
CA ASP A 42 15.37 -26.58 30.65
C ASP A 42 14.16 -26.54 29.69
N ASN A 43 14.35 -25.98 28.50
CA ASN A 43 13.32 -25.95 27.45
C ASN A 43 13.04 -27.34 26.85
N THR A 44 14.08 -28.17 26.68
CA THR A 44 13.92 -29.54 26.17
C THR A 44 13.25 -30.44 27.22
N SER A 45 13.56 -30.24 28.51
CA SER A 45 12.94 -30.92 29.63
C SER A 45 11.46 -30.55 29.79
N ARG A 46 11.08 -29.27 29.60
CA ARG A 46 9.66 -28.86 29.54
C ARG A 46 8.92 -29.50 28.38
N GLY A 47 9.54 -29.57 27.20
CA GLY A 47 8.97 -30.24 26.03
C GLY A 47 8.71 -31.73 26.27
N LEU A 48 9.67 -32.44 26.87
CA LEU A 48 9.53 -33.85 27.22
C LEU A 48 8.55 -34.11 28.37
N PHE A 49 8.44 -33.20 29.34
CA PHE A 49 7.49 -33.29 30.44
C PHE A 49 6.04 -33.13 29.97
N ASN A 50 5.79 -32.20 29.03
CA ASN A 50 4.48 -32.05 28.39
C ASN A 50 4.11 -33.27 27.53
N LEU A 51 5.10 -33.91 26.91
CA LEU A 51 4.92 -35.13 26.12
C LEU A 51 4.63 -36.35 27.02
N ALA A 52 5.25 -36.41 28.20
CA ALA A 52 4.96 -37.42 29.22
C ALA A 52 3.54 -37.23 29.81
N LEU A 53 3.10 -35.99 30.06
CA LEU A 53 1.73 -35.68 30.50
C LEU A 53 0.68 -36.10 29.46
N LEU A 54 0.98 -35.99 28.18
CA LEU A 54 0.10 -36.45 27.09
C LEU A 54 0.02 -37.98 26.96
N LEU A 55 1.05 -38.70 27.43
CA LEU A 55 1.11 -40.16 27.42
C LEU A 55 0.54 -40.78 28.71
N ASP A 56 0.53 -40.04 29.82
CA ASP A 56 0.06 -40.49 31.14
C ASP A 56 -1.46 -40.32 31.35
N SER A 57 -2.16 -39.58 30.48
CA SER A 57 -3.62 -39.45 30.51
C SER A 57 -4.38 -40.65 29.88
N GLY A 58 -3.73 -41.81 29.78
CA GLY A 58 -4.30 -43.07 29.26
C GLY A 58 -5.29 -43.72 30.22
N SER A 59 -6.49 -43.14 30.38
CA SER A 59 -7.64 -43.83 30.98
C SER A 59 -8.31 -44.71 29.91
N GLU A 60 -8.18 -46.02 30.02
CA GLU A 60 -8.92 -47.00 29.19
C GLU A 60 -10.44 -46.82 29.33
N PRO A 61 -11.23 -46.72 28.24
CA PRO A 61 -12.64 -47.03 28.30
C PRO A 61 -12.84 -48.52 28.01
N GLN A 62 -13.39 -49.23 29.00
CA GLN A 62 -13.85 -50.60 28.88
C GLN A 62 -14.93 -50.72 27.79
N LEU A 63 -14.67 -51.59 26.81
CA LEU A 63 -15.65 -52.01 25.80
C LEU A 63 -16.58 -53.07 26.41
N THR A 64 -17.81 -52.71 26.76
CA THR A 64 -18.91 -53.66 26.99
C THR A 64 -19.79 -53.72 25.74
N LEU A 65 -19.88 -54.92 25.15
CA LEU A 65 -20.83 -55.26 24.10
C LEU A 65 -22.27 -55.23 24.65
N ALA A 66 -23.15 -54.48 23.99
CA ALA A 66 -24.59 -54.73 23.99
C ALA A 66 -25.14 -54.57 22.56
N THR A 67 -26.01 -55.50 22.19
CA THR A 67 -26.68 -55.68 20.89
C THR A 67 -27.82 -54.66 20.67
N PRO A 68 -28.34 -54.55 19.42
CA PRO A 68 -29.12 -53.39 18.98
C PRO A 68 -30.62 -53.57 19.23
N ASP A 69 -31.29 -52.50 19.63
CA ASP A 69 -32.74 -52.32 19.49
C ASP A 69 -33.03 -50.83 19.18
N ASP A 70 -34.11 -50.66 18.43
CA ASP A 70 -34.62 -49.48 17.71
C ASP A 70 -34.73 -48.16 18.51
N ASP A 71 -34.48 -47.02 17.85
CA ASP A 71 -35.37 -45.84 17.73
C ASP A 71 -34.62 -44.63 17.08
N PRO A 72 -35.07 -44.01 15.95
CA PRO A 72 -34.48 -42.79 15.43
C PRO A 72 -35.37 -41.60 15.78
N GLY A 73 -35.02 -40.88 16.85
CA GLY A 73 -35.62 -39.60 17.16
C GLY A 73 -34.76 -38.85 18.15
N GLU A 74 -33.87 -37.98 17.67
CA GLU A 74 -33.39 -36.86 18.48
C GLU A 74 -32.90 -35.72 17.60
N ASP A 75 -33.49 -34.57 17.87
CA ASP A 75 -33.26 -33.26 17.25
C ASP A 75 -31.81 -32.83 17.47
N VAL A 76 -31.10 -32.53 16.38
CA VAL A 76 -29.78 -31.92 16.44
C VAL A 76 -29.95 -30.43 16.73
N GLU A 77 -29.89 -30.08 18.00
CA GLU A 77 -29.86 -28.69 18.49
C GLU A 77 -28.59 -28.02 17.94
N ALA A 78 -28.75 -27.05 17.04
CA ALA A 78 -27.65 -26.33 16.41
C ALA A 78 -26.89 -25.52 17.48
N ALA A 79 -25.61 -25.83 17.68
CA ALA A 79 -24.74 -25.08 18.58
C ALA A 79 -24.65 -23.61 18.12
N GLU A 80 -24.95 -22.66 19.01
CA GLU A 80 -24.79 -21.24 18.70
C GLU A 80 -23.31 -20.89 18.47
N PRO A 81 -23.00 -20.00 17.51
CA PRO A 81 -21.62 -19.59 17.21
C PRO A 81 -20.97 -18.91 18.41
N SER A 82 -19.69 -19.19 18.64
CA SER A 82 -18.93 -18.65 19.78
C SER A 82 -18.86 -17.11 19.72
N GLU A 83 -18.66 -16.45 20.87
CA GLU A 83 -18.51 -14.98 20.92
C GLU A 83 -17.33 -14.49 20.05
N GLU A 84 -16.30 -15.31 19.92
CA GLU A 84 -15.13 -15.05 19.07
C GLU A 84 -15.49 -15.10 17.57
N ASP A 85 -16.26 -16.11 17.14
CA ASP A 85 -16.77 -16.20 15.77
C ASP A 85 -17.61 -14.97 15.41
N GLN A 86 -18.41 -14.47 16.35
CA GLN A 86 -19.24 -13.27 16.16
C GLN A 86 -18.39 -12.00 16.06
N LYS A 87 -17.32 -11.86 16.84
CA LYS A 87 -16.41 -10.71 16.80
C LYS A 87 -15.61 -10.70 15.48
N THR A 88 -15.10 -11.84 15.04
CA THR A 88 -14.36 -11.98 13.77
C THR A 88 -15.28 -11.69 12.58
N ALA A 89 -16.51 -12.20 12.59
CA ALA A 89 -17.50 -11.88 11.56
C ALA A 89 -17.81 -10.36 11.49
N LYS A 90 -17.98 -9.71 12.65
CA LYS A 90 -18.19 -8.24 12.72
C LYS A 90 -16.98 -7.45 12.24
N LEU A 91 -15.76 -7.89 12.52
CA LEU A 91 -14.55 -7.23 12.05
C LEU A 91 -14.39 -7.37 10.53
N ALA A 92 -14.70 -8.55 9.98
CA ALA A 92 -14.71 -8.78 8.54
C ALA A 92 -15.78 -7.91 7.85
N GLU A 93 -16.97 -7.80 8.44
CA GLU A 93 -18.03 -6.90 7.96
C GLU A 93 -17.59 -5.43 8.04
N LEU A 94 -16.85 -5.03 9.07
CA LEU A 94 -16.35 -3.65 9.21
C LEU A 94 -15.35 -3.35 8.10
N LYS A 95 -14.40 -4.25 7.86
CA LYS A 95 -13.44 -4.14 6.76
C LYS A 95 -14.15 -4.07 5.40
N ALA A 96 -15.20 -4.86 5.20
CA ALA A 96 -16.00 -4.82 3.98
C ALA A 96 -16.69 -3.46 3.79
N LEU A 97 -17.30 -2.89 4.83
CA LEU A 97 -17.91 -1.56 4.78
C LEU A 97 -16.87 -0.45 4.58
N GLU A 98 -15.73 -0.56 5.24
CA GLU A 98 -14.62 0.40 5.09
C GLU A 98 -14.08 0.40 3.65
N SER A 99 -14.09 -0.75 2.96
CA SER A 99 -13.68 -0.84 1.56
C SER A 99 -14.63 -0.10 0.58
N GLU A 100 -15.86 0.20 0.99
CA GLU A 100 -16.78 1.04 0.20
C GLU A 100 -16.44 2.54 0.26
N LEU A 101 -15.62 2.96 1.23
CA LEU A 101 -15.23 4.35 1.40
C LEU A 101 -14.23 4.76 0.34
N LYS A 102 -14.41 5.98 -0.19
CA LYS A 102 -13.57 6.51 -1.26
C LYS A 102 -12.78 7.72 -0.78
N PRO A 103 -11.55 7.90 -1.27
CA PRO A 103 -10.83 9.15 -1.08
C PRO A 103 -11.65 10.34 -1.61
N ILE A 104 -11.51 11.50 -1.00
CA ILE A 104 -12.10 12.75 -1.51
C ILE A 104 -10.98 13.61 -2.09
N VAL A 105 -11.08 13.93 -3.38
CA VAL A 105 -10.19 14.87 -4.06
C VAL A 105 -10.78 16.27 -3.97
N GLU A 106 -10.06 17.20 -3.32
CA GLU A 106 -10.47 18.60 -3.29
C GLU A 106 -10.28 19.22 -4.68
N HIS A 107 -11.41 19.49 -5.35
CA HIS A 107 -11.43 19.89 -6.76
C HIS A 107 -10.59 21.12 -7.10
N SER A 108 -10.42 22.07 -6.17
CA SER A 108 -9.69 23.30 -6.45
C SER A 108 -8.18 23.10 -6.48
N THR A 109 -7.60 22.21 -5.68
CA THR A 109 -6.16 22.01 -5.57
C THR A 109 -5.70 20.70 -6.20
N GLY A 110 -6.59 19.72 -6.34
CA GLY A 110 -6.28 18.36 -6.78
C GLY A 110 -5.66 17.47 -5.70
N ILE A 111 -5.67 17.90 -4.44
CA ILE A 111 -5.18 17.11 -3.30
C ILE A 111 -6.22 16.04 -2.94
N SER A 112 -5.78 14.80 -2.81
CA SER A 112 -6.60 13.66 -2.40
C SER A 112 -6.41 13.37 -0.92
N PHE A 113 -7.51 13.15 -0.21
CA PHE A 113 -7.51 12.75 1.19
C PHE A 113 -8.04 11.33 1.34
N GLU A 114 -7.29 10.49 2.04
CA GLU A 114 -7.65 9.09 2.27
C GLU A 114 -8.94 8.96 3.10
N PRO A 115 -9.75 7.91 2.89
CA PRO A 115 -11.03 7.75 3.58
C PRO A 115 -10.90 7.54 5.09
N LYS A 116 -9.71 7.15 5.57
CA LYS A 116 -9.42 6.95 6.99
C LYS A 116 -8.13 7.65 7.40
N LEU A 117 -8.08 8.10 8.66
CA LEU A 117 -6.89 8.65 9.30
C LEU A 117 -6.94 8.29 10.79
N ASN A 118 -5.97 7.53 11.30
CA ASN A 118 -5.87 7.13 12.71
C ASN A 118 -7.18 6.55 13.29
N GLY A 119 -7.84 5.65 12.53
CA GLY A 119 -9.12 5.06 12.93
C GLY A 119 -10.34 5.97 12.79
N LEU A 120 -10.15 7.25 12.42
CA LEU A 120 -11.23 8.18 12.10
C LEU A 120 -11.59 8.11 10.62
N TYR A 121 -12.81 8.53 10.30
CA TYR A 121 -13.41 8.48 8.97
C TYR A 121 -13.48 9.87 8.35
N LEU A 122 -13.17 9.94 7.06
CA LEU A 122 -13.22 11.18 6.28
C LEU A 122 -14.67 11.69 6.18
N VAL A 123 -14.92 12.84 6.80
CA VAL A 123 -16.23 13.50 6.79
C VAL A 123 -16.40 14.31 5.50
N GLY A 124 -15.38 15.06 5.11
CA GLY A 124 -15.38 15.89 3.91
C GLY A 124 -14.05 16.60 3.69
N ALA A 125 -13.89 17.22 2.52
CA ALA A 125 -12.69 17.98 2.15
C ALA A 125 -13.03 19.31 1.48
N GLY A 126 -12.20 20.32 1.68
CA GLY A 126 -12.42 21.66 1.11
C GLY A 126 -11.13 22.47 1.00
N VAL A 127 -11.26 23.71 0.54
CA VAL A 127 -10.12 24.62 0.36
C VAL A 127 -10.33 25.93 1.10
N ARG A 128 -9.31 26.35 1.85
CA ARG A 128 -9.29 27.68 2.43
C ARG A 128 -8.67 28.67 1.44
N LYS A 129 -9.44 29.71 1.10
CA LYS A 129 -9.01 30.80 0.23
C LYS A 129 -8.84 32.08 1.04
N LYS A 130 -7.83 32.88 0.72
CA LYS A 130 -7.69 34.26 1.21
C LYS A 130 -7.69 35.17 -0.01
N SER A 131 -8.81 35.88 -0.23
CA SER A 131 -9.10 36.52 -1.51
C SER A 131 -9.05 35.48 -2.66
N ILE A 132 -8.33 35.74 -3.75
CA ILE A 132 -8.19 34.82 -4.88
C ILE A 132 -7.16 33.69 -4.66
N VAL A 133 -6.40 33.73 -3.57
CA VAL A 133 -5.30 32.78 -3.32
C VAL A 133 -5.80 31.57 -2.54
N LYS A 134 -5.61 30.37 -3.09
CA LYS A 134 -5.79 29.10 -2.38
C LYS A 134 -4.61 28.93 -1.44
N VAL A 135 -4.86 28.73 -0.15
CA VAL A 135 -3.78 28.66 0.84
C VAL A 135 -3.45 27.22 1.22
N TYR A 136 -4.48 26.44 1.56
CA TYR A 136 -4.37 25.02 1.85
C TYR A 136 -5.68 24.31 1.48
N SER A 137 -5.58 23.01 1.20
CA SER A 137 -6.72 22.10 1.30
C SER A 137 -6.84 21.58 2.71
N VAL A 138 -8.05 21.23 3.12
CA VAL A 138 -8.36 20.73 4.47
C VAL A 138 -9.33 19.56 4.36
N ALA A 139 -9.07 18.51 5.12
CA ALA A 139 -10.00 17.42 5.36
C ALA A 139 -10.41 17.39 6.84
N MET A 140 -11.65 16.97 7.09
CA MET A 140 -12.19 16.73 8.43
C MET A 140 -12.37 15.23 8.62
N TYR A 141 -11.86 14.70 9.73
CA TYR A 141 -11.98 13.30 10.13
C TYR A 141 -12.65 13.21 11.51
N SER A 142 -13.52 12.23 11.72
CA SER A 142 -14.19 12.00 13.00
C SER A 142 -14.63 10.54 13.16
N SER A 143 -15.15 10.18 14.33
CA SER A 143 -15.66 8.84 14.58
C SER A 143 -16.99 8.60 13.84
N PRO A 144 -17.41 7.33 13.68
CA PRO A 144 -18.68 6.99 13.02
C PRO A 144 -19.92 7.67 13.61
N THR A 145 -19.88 8.11 14.87
CA THR A 145 -21.02 8.75 15.55
C THR A 145 -21.37 10.11 14.95
N LEU A 146 -20.40 10.80 14.35
CA LEU A 146 -20.61 12.10 13.73
C LEU A 146 -21.21 12.00 12.33
N LEU A 147 -20.93 10.93 11.58
CA LEU A 147 -21.28 10.80 10.16
C LEU A 147 -22.79 10.96 9.88
N PRO A 148 -23.72 10.34 10.64
CA PRO A 148 -25.16 10.55 10.42
C PRO A 148 -25.60 12.01 10.65
N SER A 149 -24.89 12.73 11.51
CA SER A 149 -25.19 14.13 11.84
C SER A 149 -24.72 15.10 10.76
N ALA A 150 -23.91 14.67 9.80
CA ALA A 150 -23.47 15.47 8.66
C ALA A 150 -24.55 15.61 7.56
N SER A 151 -25.84 15.61 7.93
CA SER A 151 -26.96 15.82 7.00
C SER A 151 -27.29 17.30 6.74
N SER A 152 -26.79 18.21 7.59
CA SER A 152 -26.91 19.66 7.43
C SER A 152 -25.73 20.36 8.12
N SER A 153 -25.44 21.61 7.75
CA SER A 153 -24.36 22.39 8.38
C SER A 153 -24.60 22.61 9.87
N THR A 154 -25.85 22.86 10.28
CA THR A 154 -26.22 23.06 11.68
C THR A 154 -26.02 21.79 12.51
N SER A 155 -26.47 20.64 12.02
CA SER A 155 -26.30 19.36 12.72
C SER A 155 -24.85 18.90 12.74
N LEU A 156 -24.11 19.11 11.63
CA LEU A 156 -22.68 18.84 11.56
C LEU A 156 -21.92 19.63 12.63
N LYS A 157 -22.14 20.95 12.70
CA LYS A 157 -21.53 21.82 13.71
C LYS A 157 -21.84 21.34 15.12
N ALA A 158 -23.12 21.09 15.42
CA ALA A 158 -23.54 20.69 16.76
C ALA A 158 -22.89 19.36 17.19
N ALA A 159 -22.83 18.38 16.28
CA ALA A 159 -22.20 17.09 16.55
C ALA A 159 -20.67 17.20 16.67
N ALA A 160 -20.02 17.95 15.78
CA ALA A 160 -18.57 18.15 15.81
C ALA A 160 -18.10 18.88 17.07
N GLN A 161 -18.93 19.78 17.62
CA GLN A 161 -18.64 20.50 18.85
C GLN A 161 -18.97 19.70 20.11
N LYS A 162 -19.81 18.68 20.00
CA LYS A 162 -20.15 17.76 21.08
C LYS A 162 -19.08 16.66 21.15
N MET A 163 -17.95 17.01 21.75
CA MET A 163 -16.86 16.08 22.05
C MET A 163 -17.18 15.39 23.39
N ASP A 164 -17.83 14.24 23.33
CA ASP A 164 -18.11 13.35 24.45
C ASP A 164 -17.39 12.01 24.26
N ASP A 165 -17.58 11.04 25.17
CA ASP A 165 -16.88 9.75 25.11
C ASP A 165 -17.12 8.98 23.80
N LEU A 166 -18.22 9.27 23.10
CA LEU A 166 -18.59 8.65 21.81
C LEU A 166 -18.00 9.40 20.60
N ASN A 167 -17.58 10.65 20.80
CA ASN A 167 -16.93 11.48 19.78
C ASN A 167 -15.67 12.12 20.38
N ALA A 168 -14.74 11.26 20.78
CA ALA A 168 -13.55 11.65 21.54
C ALA A 168 -12.69 12.70 20.82
N ALA A 169 -12.65 12.69 19.48
CA ALA A 169 -11.83 13.60 18.70
C ALA A 169 -12.44 13.95 17.32
N VAL A 170 -12.18 15.20 16.91
CA VAL A 170 -12.33 15.66 15.52
C VAL A 170 -10.95 16.09 15.02
N THR A 171 -10.49 15.50 13.93
CA THR A 171 -9.17 15.80 13.36
C THR A 171 -9.29 16.61 12.08
N PHE A 172 -8.53 17.69 11.96
CA PHE A 172 -8.35 18.41 10.70
C PHE A 172 -6.96 18.17 10.14
N LEU A 173 -6.89 17.70 8.89
CA LEU A 173 -5.65 17.56 8.14
C LEU A 173 -5.59 18.65 7.06
N LEU A 174 -4.65 19.57 7.19
CA LEU A 174 -4.42 20.65 6.23
C LEU A 174 -3.19 20.31 5.40
N GLU A 175 -3.26 20.51 4.09
CA GLU A 175 -2.12 20.42 3.19
C GLU A 175 -1.92 21.73 2.44
N MET A 176 -0.74 22.32 2.61
CA MET A 176 -0.40 23.63 2.09
C MET A 176 -0.25 23.61 0.57
N VAL A 177 -0.89 24.58 -0.11
CA VAL A 177 -0.71 24.82 -1.54
C VAL A 177 -0.02 26.15 -1.85
N TYR A 178 0.20 26.96 -0.82
CA TYR A 178 0.85 28.25 -0.89
C TYR A 178 1.85 28.40 0.27
N SER A 179 3.04 28.92 -0.01
CA SER A 179 4.10 28.99 1.00
C SER A 179 3.92 30.16 1.95
N ILE A 180 3.95 29.90 3.26
CA ILE A 180 3.71 30.91 4.32
C ILE A 180 4.66 30.66 5.50
N THR A 181 5.16 31.73 6.14
CA THR A 181 6.04 31.62 7.31
C THR A 181 5.28 31.08 8.53
N ALA A 182 6.03 30.49 9.46
CA ALA A 182 5.51 29.93 10.70
C ALA A 182 4.58 30.89 11.46
N GLU A 183 5.03 32.13 11.66
CA GLU A 183 4.32 33.16 12.44
C GLU A 183 3.00 33.55 11.77
N LYS A 184 3.00 33.67 10.44
CA LYS A 184 1.80 34.04 9.69
C LYS A 184 0.72 32.97 9.73
N ILE A 185 1.10 31.69 9.78
CA ILE A 185 0.16 30.57 9.91
C ILE A 185 -0.41 30.56 11.33
N ALA A 186 0.46 30.56 12.33
CA ALA A 186 0.08 30.57 13.74
C ALA A 186 -0.85 31.73 14.07
N SER A 187 -0.48 32.96 13.70
CA SER A 187 -1.31 34.14 13.96
C SER A 187 -2.63 34.13 13.20
N ALA A 188 -2.68 33.61 11.96
CA ALA A 188 -3.95 33.52 11.22
C ALA A 188 -4.91 32.49 11.83
N ILE A 189 -4.39 31.37 12.35
CA ILE A 189 -5.18 30.37 13.08
C ILE A 189 -5.66 30.96 14.41
N ALA A 190 -4.77 31.59 15.17
CA ALA A 190 -5.11 32.27 16.42
C ALA A 190 -6.18 33.35 16.24
N GLU A 191 -6.06 34.21 15.23
CA GLU A 191 -7.07 35.21 14.86
C GLU A 191 -8.44 34.58 14.58
N SER A 192 -8.47 33.38 14.01
CA SER A 192 -9.71 32.65 13.73
C SER A 192 -10.31 32.00 14.98
N ILE A 193 -9.48 31.59 15.94
CA ILE A 193 -9.91 30.97 17.20
C ILE A 193 -10.41 32.02 18.21
N ARG A 194 -9.77 33.19 18.30
CA ARG A 194 -10.10 34.27 19.28
C ARG A 194 -11.59 34.60 19.40
N PRO A 195 -12.38 34.77 18.31
CA PRO A 195 -13.81 35.06 18.44
C PRO A 195 -14.66 33.86 18.92
N ARG A 196 -14.08 32.65 18.96
CA ARG A 196 -14.77 31.38 19.30
C ARG A 196 -14.34 30.81 20.65
N TYR A 197 -13.20 31.26 21.18
CA TYR A 197 -12.64 30.78 22.43
C TYR A 197 -12.82 31.78 23.57
N HIS A 198 -13.43 31.34 24.67
CA HIS A 198 -13.76 32.19 25.82
C HIS A 198 -12.75 32.10 26.98
N GLY A 199 -11.70 31.29 26.83
CA GLY A 199 -10.62 31.19 27.82
C GLY A 199 -9.57 32.31 27.71
N PRO A 200 -8.53 32.25 28.54
CA PRO A 200 -7.39 33.17 28.49
C PRO A 200 -6.70 33.20 27.11
N GLN A 201 -6.21 34.37 26.71
CA GLN A 201 -5.46 34.52 25.45
C GLN A 201 -4.09 33.83 25.47
N THR A 202 -3.56 33.54 26.66
CA THR A 202 -2.34 32.77 26.86
C THR A 202 -2.45 31.35 26.32
N ASP A 203 -3.65 30.76 26.35
CA ASP A 203 -3.91 29.40 25.92
C ASP A 203 -3.81 29.29 24.39
N ILE A 204 -4.29 30.32 23.68
CA ILE A 204 -4.10 30.47 22.23
C ILE A 204 -2.62 30.70 21.90
N ALA A 205 -1.87 31.44 22.72
CA ALA A 205 -0.45 31.69 22.50
C ALA A 205 0.41 30.40 22.62
N GLU A 206 -0.01 29.45 23.46
CA GLU A 206 0.62 28.12 23.52
C GLU A 206 0.42 27.35 22.22
N LEU A 207 -0.81 27.33 21.69
CA LEU A 207 -1.09 26.74 20.38
C LEU A 207 -0.30 27.41 19.25
N GLU A 208 -0.18 28.74 19.25
CA GLU A 208 0.68 29.47 18.31
C GLU A 208 2.14 29.00 18.40
N THR A 209 2.64 28.80 19.62
CA THR A 209 4.02 28.35 19.87
C THR A 209 4.27 26.94 19.32
N LEU A 210 3.30 26.02 19.47
CA LEU A 210 3.39 24.66 18.91
C LEU A 210 3.47 24.69 17.38
N ILE A 211 2.62 25.50 16.73
CA ILE A 211 2.63 25.66 15.27
C ILE A 211 3.95 26.27 14.80
N VAL A 212 4.44 27.32 15.48
CA VAL A 212 5.69 27.98 15.11
C VAL A 212 6.88 27.02 15.27
N LYS A 213 6.94 26.30 16.39
CA LYS A 213 7.95 25.29 16.65
C LYS A 213 7.98 24.25 15.53
N GLY A 214 6.83 23.65 15.21
CA GLY A 214 6.75 22.62 14.18
C GLY A 214 7.19 23.11 12.81
N VAL A 215 6.75 24.29 12.37
CA VAL A 215 7.19 24.83 11.08
C VAL A 215 8.69 25.18 11.07
N ASN A 216 9.23 25.65 12.19
CA ASN A 216 10.65 25.97 12.31
C ASN A 216 11.55 24.73 12.24
N GLU A 217 11.08 23.57 12.72
CA GLU A 217 11.77 22.28 12.55
C GLU A 217 11.92 21.90 11.06
N PHE A 218 11.05 22.40 10.19
CA PHE A 218 11.07 22.15 8.73
C PHE A 218 11.53 23.36 7.90
N GLY A 219 12.37 24.23 8.46
CA GLY A 219 13.02 25.31 7.71
C GLY A 219 12.32 26.67 7.78
N GLY A 220 11.44 26.87 8.77
CA GLY A 220 10.85 28.18 9.11
C GLY A 220 9.74 28.66 8.19
N GLN A 221 9.39 27.88 7.16
CA GLN A 221 8.31 28.18 6.24
C GLN A 221 7.55 26.90 5.89
N ALA A 222 6.23 26.93 5.99
CA ALA A 222 5.41 25.87 5.44
C ALA A 222 5.33 26.07 3.93
N SER A 223 5.88 25.12 3.18
CA SER A 223 5.93 25.14 1.72
C SER A 223 4.79 24.29 1.14
N LYS A 224 4.67 24.24 -0.20
CA LYS A 224 3.65 23.40 -0.84
C LYS A 224 3.89 21.93 -0.45
N GLY A 225 2.85 21.22 -0.03
CA GLY A 225 2.90 19.84 0.47
C GLY A 225 3.22 19.72 1.96
N THR A 226 3.54 20.82 2.67
CA THR A 226 3.61 20.77 4.14
C THR A 226 2.22 20.45 4.70
N SER A 227 2.14 19.48 5.62
CA SER A 227 0.88 19.09 6.25
C SER A 227 0.82 19.53 7.72
N PHE A 228 -0.38 19.90 8.16
CA PHE A 228 -0.69 20.18 9.57
C PHE A 228 -1.85 19.29 9.98
N GLN A 229 -1.69 18.57 11.08
CA GLN A 229 -2.78 17.81 11.70
C GLN A 229 -3.13 18.48 13.02
N PHE A 230 -4.43 18.78 13.19
CA PHE A 230 -5.00 19.30 14.43
C PHE A 230 -6.01 18.30 14.96
N GLU A 231 -5.67 17.61 16.02
CA GLU A 231 -6.58 16.71 16.71
C GLU A 231 -7.26 17.48 17.84
N CYS A 232 -8.57 17.69 17.70
CA CYS A 232 -9.38 18.49 18.62
C CYS A 232 -10.16 17.56 19.54
N THR A 233 -9.93 17.67 20.84
CA THR A 233 -10.64 16.92 21.89
C THR A 233 -11.31 17.89 22.86
N CYS A 234 -12.09 17.36 23.82
CA CYS A 234 -12.67 18.18 24.89
C CYS A 234 -11.58 18.81 25.79
N GLU A 235 -10.41 18.17 25.88
CA GLU A 235 -9.27 18.64 26.68
C GLU A 235 -8.46 19.74 25.99
N GLY A 236 -8.42 19.77 24.65
CA GLY A 236 -7.62 20.76 23.93
C GLY A 236 -7.37 20.45 22.46
N VAL A 237 -6.19 20.87 21.97
CA VAL A 237 -5.75 20.65 20.59
C VAL A 237 -4.32 20.11 20.56
N SER A 238 -4.14 18.93 19.98
CA SER A 238 -2.82 18.38 19.64
C SER A 238 -2.42 18.81 18.23
N VAL A 239 -1.14 19.13 18.04
CA VAL A 239 -0.60 19.62 16.76
C VAL A 239 0.50 18.68 16.27
N SER A 240 0.41 18.28 15.00
CA SER A 240 1.51 17.63 14.28
C SER A 240 1.80 18.36 12.96
N VAL A 241 3.07 18.42 12.58
CA VAL A 241 3.52 19.02 11.30
C VAL A 241 4.30 17.97 10.52
N ASN A 242 3.89 17.69 9.29
CA ASN A 242 4.46 16.61 8.46
C ASN A 242 4.52 15.25 9.19
N GLY A 243 3.47 14.92 9.94
CA GLY A 243 3.38 13.70 10.76
C GLY A 243 4.22 13.73 12.05
N SER A 244 5.04 14.75 12.29
CA SER A 244 5.83 14.89 13.53
C SER A 244 5.01 15.59 14.62
N PRO A 245 4.76 14.94 15.78
CA PRO A 245 4.02 15.54 16.89
C PRO A 245 4.78 16.71 17.52
N GLN A 246 4.11 17.84 17.71
CA GLN A 246 4.70 19.07 18.25
C GLN A 246 4.36 19.32 19.71
N GLY A 247 3.27 18.72 20.17
CA GLY A 247 2.72 18.83 21.52
C GLY A 247 1.21 19.10 21.48
N SER A 248 0.65 19.42 22.64
CA SER A 248 -0.79 19.68 22.79
C SER A 248 -1.03 20.90 23.68
N ALA A 249 -1.96 21.75 23.27
CA ALA A 249 -2.46 22.86 24.07
C ALA A 249 -3.75 22.39 24.79
N ASN A 250 -3.58 21.88 26.00
CA ASN A 250 -4.63 21.19 26.78
C ASN A 250 -5.48 22.16 27.59
N PHE A 251 -6.29 22.95 26.87
CA PHE A 251 -7.23 23.90 27.46
C PHE A 251 -8.67 23.60 27.06
N GLY A 252 -9.52 23.39 28.06
CA GLY A 252 -10.94 23.08 27.86
C GLY A 252 -11.64 24.11 26.96
N GLY A 253 -12.39 23.60 25.97
CA GLY A 253 -13.09 24.41 24.96
C GLY A 253 -12.22 24.92 23.81
N LEU A 254 -10.89 24.77 23.85
CA LEU A 254 -10.01 25.18 22.74
C LEU A 254 -10.23 24.29 21.52
N GLY A 255 -10.39 22.97 21.72
CA GLY A 255 -10.75 22.03 20.66
C GLY A 255 -12.08 22.38 20.00
N THR A 256 -13.11 22.67 20.79
CA THR A 256 -14.43 23.12 20.30
C THR A 256 -14.35 24.43 19.51
N ALA A 257 -13.53 25.38 19.97
CA ALA A 257 -13.31 26.65 19.28
C ALA A 257 -12.63 26.44 17.91
N LEU A 258 -11.63 25.55 17.84
CA LEU A 258 -10.95 25.20 16.59
C LEU A 258 -11.88 24.45 15.63
N VAL A 259 -12.72 23.53 16.11
CA VAL A 259 -13.79 22.93 15.28
C VAL A 259 -14.71 24.01 14.70
N GLY A 260 -15.06 25.02 15.50
CA GLY A 260 -15.87 26.15 15.05
C GLY A 260 -15.24 26.94 13.90
N VAL A 261 -13.90 27.05 13.84
CA VAL A 261 -13.18 27.72 12.74
C VAL A 261 -13.51 27.10 11.37
N PHE A 262 -13.80 25.81 11.33
CA PHE A 262 -14.04 25.06 10.09
C PHE A 262 -15.50 24.70 9.84
N THR A 263 -16.35 24.70 10.86
CA THR A 263 -17.72 24.14 10.77
C THR A 263 -18.84 25.16 10.98
N ASP A 264 -18.56 26.36 11.49
CA ASP A 264 -19.61 27.35 11.73
C ASP A 264 -19.95 28.22 10.50
N GLU A 265 -20.89 29.15 10.70
CA GLU A 265 -21.39 30.08 9.67
C GLU A 265 -20.32 31.06 9.17
N ASN A 266 -19.22 31.22 9.90
CA ASN A 266 -18.04 31.98 9.52
C ASN A 266 -16.84 31.07 9.26
N ALA A 267 -17.08 29.83 8.81
CA ALA A 267 -16.04 28.85 8.52
C ALA A 267 -15.02 29.41 7.52
N VAL A 268 -13.73 29.16 7.78
CA VAL A 268 -12.63 29.61 6.90
C VAL A 268 -12.57 28.83 5.57
N SER A 269 -13.32 27.73 5.48
CA SER A 269 -13.51 26.92 4.27
C SER A 269 -14.98 26.51 4.15
N PRO A 270 -15.86 27.37 3.58
CA PRO A 270 -17.25 26.99 3.35
C PRO A 270 -17.39 25.73 2.48
N SER A 271 -16.47 25.54 1.52
CA SER A 271 -16.41 24.33 0.70
C SER A 271 -16.18 23.04 1.49
N LEU A 272 -15.52 23.11 2.66
CA LEU A 272 -15.38 21.94 3.53
C LEU A 272 -16.73 21.56 4.13
N VAL A 273 -17.49 22.54 4.63
CA VAL A 273 -18.84 22.33 5.19
C VAL A 273 -19.78 21.76 4.13
N ASP A 274 -19.77 22.33 2.93
CA ASP A 274 -20.55 21.85 1.79
C ASP A 274 -20.17 20.41 1.44
N SER A 275 -18.87 20.09 1.41
CA SER A 275 -18.38 18.73 1.17
C SER A 275 -18.87 17.77 2.23
N CYS A 276 -18.68 18.07 3.53
CA CYS A 276 -19.14 17.23 4.63
C CYS A 276 -20.63 16.90 4.52
N VAL A 277 -21.47 17.89 4.21
CA VAL A 277 -22.91 17.70 4.04
C VAL A 277 -23.21 16.88 2.79
N SER A 278 -22.54 17.17 1.67
CA SER A 278 -22.77 16.46 0.41
C SER A 278 -22.37 14.98 0.49
N THR A 279 -21.29 14.65 1.18
CA THR A 279 -20.76 13.29 1.31
C THR A 279 -21.71 12.39 2.09
N TRP A 280 -22.41 12.93 3.08
CA TRP A 280 -23.18 12.13 4.05
C TRP A 280 -24.68 12.40 4.05
N SER A 281 -25.21 13.30 3.22
CA SER A 281 -26.65 13.61 3.20
C SER A 281 -27.50 12.65 2.37
N ASP A 282 -26.90 11.88 1.46
CA ASP A 282 -27.65 10.94 0.64
C ASP A 282 -28.05 9.68 1.41
N LYS A 283 -29.14 9.03 0.98
CA LYS A 283 -29.69 7.86 1.69
C LYS A 283 -28.71 6.68 1.75
N LYS A 284 -27.85 6.51 0.74
CA LYS A 284 -26.86 5.41 0.74
C LYS A 284 -25.75 5.72 1.74
N ALA A 285 -25.21 6.94 1.73
CA ALA A 285 -24.19 7.36 2.68
C ALA A 285 -24.71 7.35 4.13
N GLN A 286 -25.96 7.75 4.37
CA GLN A 286 -26.60 7.65 5.68
C GLN A 286 -26.75 6.19 6.14
N ALA A 287 -27.11 5.28 5.24
CA ALA A 287 -27.17 3.85 5.57
C ALA A 287 -25.77 3.31 5.91
N LEU A 288 -24.76 3.65 5.12
CA LEU A 288 -23.37 3.27 5.38
C LEU A 288 -22.86 3.82 6.74
N ALA A 289 -23.11 5.10 7.02
CA ALA A 289 -22.79 5.72 8.30
C ALA A 289 -23.48 5.00 9.47
N GLY A 290 -24.74 4.63 9.31
CA GLY A 290 -25.50 3.84 10.30
C GLY A 290 -24.89 2.47 10.54
N SER A 291 -24.49 1.75 9.48
CA SER A 291 -23.83 0.45 9.59
C SER A 291 -22.47 0.56 10.27
N LEU A 292 -21.63 1.52 9.87
CA LEU A 292 -20.34 1.79 10.50
C LEU A 292 -20.49 2.10 12.00
N LEU A 293 -21.50 2.91 12.37
CA LEU A 293 -21.78 3.23 13.76
C LEU A 293 -22.24 2.02 14.56
N ALA A 294 -23.18 1.23 14.02
CA ALA A 294 -23.69 0.03 14.69
C ALA A 294 -22.56 -0.98 14.94
N LEU A 295 -21.72 -1.19 13.94
CA LEU A 295 -20.66 -2.19 13.99
C LEU A 295 -19.52 -1.75 14.89
N SER A 296 -19.06 -0.50 14.79
CA SER A 296 -18.04 0.07 15.68
C SER A 296 -18.48 0.03 17.15
N SER A 297 -19.75 0.33 17.43
CA SER A 297 -20.29 0.24 18.79
C SER A 297 -20.33 -1.20 19.31
N SER A 298 -20.67 -2.15 18.44
CA SER A 298 -20.76 -3.57 18.80
C SER A 298 -19.41 -4.24 19.08
N ILE A 299 -18.31 -3.67 18.56
CA ILE A 299 -16.94 -4.15 18.78
C ILE A 299 -16.37 -3.54 20.07
N GLY A 300 -16.75 -2.31 20.42
CA GLY A 300 -16.24 -1.59 21.59
C GLY A 300 -17.00 -1.82 22.91
N SER A 301 -18.20 -2.40 22.88
CA SER A 301 -19.07 -2.57 24.07
C SER A 301 -18.84 -3.86 24.86
N GLY A 302 -17.69 -4.53 24.70
CA GLY A 302 -17.28 -5.65 25.55
C GLY A 302 -16.93 -5.12 26.94
N ASP A 303 -17.92 -5.10 27.84
CA ASP A 303 -17.82 -4.51 29.16
C ASP A 303 -16.67 -5.08 29.98
N LYS A 304 -16.00 -4.15 30.66
CA LYS A 304 -15.01 -4.35 31.73
C LYS A 304 -15.61 -5.18 32.86
N ALA A 305 -15.62 -6.50 32.71
CA ALA A 305 -15.83 -7.44 33.80
C ALA A 305 -14.49 -8.14 34.11
N GLU A 306 -14.04 -7.99 35.35
CA GLU A 306 -12.87 -8.68 35.89
C GLU A 306 -13.03 -10.21 35.74
N GLY A 307 -12.14 -10.88 34.98
CA GLY A 307 -12.00 -12.34 35.05
C GLY A 307 -11.57 -13.04 33.76
N GLU A 308 -10.28 -13.39 33.70
CA GLU A 308 -9.64 -14.50 32.96
C GLU A 308 -10.04 -14.82 31.50
N ALA A 309 -9.20 -14.29 30.60
CA ALA A 309 -8.51 -15.00 29.51
C ALA A 309 -9.32 -15.90 28.56
N VAL A 310 -9.91 -15.29 27.51
CA VAL A 310 -9.84 -15.75 26.11
C VAL A 310 -10.00 -14.52 25.19
N GLU A 311 -8.88 -13.99 24.68
CA GLU A 311 -8.79 -12.95 23.64
C GLU A 311 -7.66 -13.42 22.70
N ASP A 312 -7.86 -13.71 21.41
CA ASP A 312 -6.67 -13.86 20.53
C ASP A 312 -6.85 -13.53 19.02
N GLU A 313 -8.01 -13.60 18.36
CA GLU A 313 -7.98 -13.50 16.87
C GLU A 313 -8.44 -12.19 16.21
N ALA A 314 -9.29 -11.38 16.85
CA ALA A 314 -9.66 -10.05 16.34
C ALA A 314 -8.63 -8.94 16.71
N GLU A 315 -7.60 -9.28 17.46
CA GLU A 315 -6.53 -8.39 17.91
C GLU A 315 -5.44 -8.24 16.85
N LEU A 316 -5.05 -9.31 16.16
CA LEU A 316 -3.86 -9.38 15.29
C LEU A 316 -3.75 -8.29 14.21
N GLY A 317 -4.85 -7.91 13.57
CA GLY A 317 -4.85 -6.83 12.56
C GLY A 317 -4.73 -5.44 13.16
N ASN A 318 -5.31 -5.22 14.34
CA ASN A 318 -5.17 -3.98 15.09
C ASN A 318 -3.79 -3.91 15.77
N ASP A 319 -3.24 -5.06 16.15
CA ASP A 319 -1.92 -5.19 16.76
C ASP A 319 -0.83 -4.79 15.78
N LEU A 320 -0.91 -5.23 14.52
CA LEU A 320 0.09 -4.79 13.54
C LEU A 320 0.07 -3.27 13.36
N VAL A 321 -1.12 -2.66 13.28
CA VAL A 321 -1.25 -1.20 13.16
C VAL A 321 -0.77 -0.49 14.42
N ALA A 322 -1.07 -1.03 15.62
CA ALA A 322 -0.62 -0.49 16.89
C ALA A 322 0.92 -0.57 17.01
N LEU A 323 1.51 -1.72 16.69
CA LEU A 323 2.97 -1.92 16.67
C LEU A 323 3.64 -1.01 15.63
N GLU A 324 3.05 -0.85 14.45
CA GLU A 324 3.55 0.07 13.43
C GLU A 324 3.49 1.53 13.86
N SER A 325 2.51 1.91 14.67
CA SER A 325 2.39 3.27 15.21
C SER A 325 3.47 3.62 16.24
N GLU A 326 4.12 2.61 16.85
CA GLU A 326 5.28 2.81 17.72
C GLU A 326 6.57 3.12 16.95
N LEU A 327 6.60 2.88 15.63
CA LEU A 327 7.76 3.14 14.82
C LEU A 327 7.93 4.65 14.59
N THR A 328 9.17 5.12 14.70
CA THR A 328 9.49 6.54 14.55
C THR A 328 10.34 6.76 13.30
N PRO A 329 10.12 7.87 12.55
CA PRO A 329 11.03 8.27 11.49
C PRO A 329 12.46 8.45 12.02
N LEU A 330 13.47 8.09 11.23
CA LEU A 330 14.88 8.34 11.59
C LEU A 330 15.44 9.49 10.76
N GLN A 331 15.96 10.50 11.45
CA GLN A 331 16.72 11.57 10.82
C GLN A 331 18.21 11.24 10.80
N GLU A 332 18.80 11.20 9.61
CA GLU A 332 20.25 11.08 9.46
C GLU A 332 20.92 12.38 9.90
N TYR A 333 21.70 12.29 10.98
CA TYR A 333 22.25 13.45 11.68
C TYR A 333 23.14 14.35 10.79
N ALA A 334 23.96 13.79 9.92
CA ALA A 334 24.92 14.58 9.15
C ALA A 334 24.27 15.40 8.03
N THR A 335 23.13 14.98 7.51
CA THR A 335 22.47 15.55 6.34
C THR A 335 21.11 16.17 6.66
N SER A 336 20.55 15.84 7.83
CA SER A 336 19.21 16.20 8.29
C SER A 336 18.08 15.61 7.44
N VAL A 337 18.38 14.63 6.57
CA VAL A 337 17.37 13.88 5.81
C VAL A 337 16.62 12.95 6.76
N THR A 338 15.29 12.96 6.70
CA THR A 338 14.43 12.11 7.53
C THR A 338 13.78 11.02 6.68
N PHE A 339 13.94 9.78 7.12
CA PHE A 339 13.38 8.60 6.49
C PHE A 339 12.17 8.10 7.27
N GLN A 340 11.09 7.77 6.55
CA GLN A 340 9.87 7.26 7.15
C GLN A 340 10.09 5.86 7.74
N PRO A 341 9.41 5.49 8.83
CA PRO A 341 9.62 4.21 9.51
C PRO A 341 9.24 2.98 8.67
N LYS A 342 8.43 3.17 7.62
CA LYS A 342 7.93 2.12 6.75
C LYS A 342 8.01 2.54 5.28
N LEU A 343 8.27 1.56 4.42
CA LEU A 343 8.28 1.68 2.96
C LEU A 343 7.55 0.46 2.39
N ASP A 344 6.35 0.66 1.87
CA ASP A 344 5.47 -0.42 1.43
C ASP A 344 5.22 -1.43 2.57
N SER A 345 5.65 -2.69 2.43
CA SER A 345 5.61 -3.72 3.48
C SER A 345 6.92 -3.88 4.27
N LEU A 346 7.92 -3.03 4.01
CA LEU A 346 9.24 -3.09 4.64
C LEU A 346 9.39 -2.05 5.75
N TYR A 347 10.20 -2.37 6.75
CA TYR A 347 10.46 -1.53 7.91
C TYR A 347 11.84 -0.91 7.84
N LEU A 348 11.97 0.33 8.34
CA LEU A 348 13.23 1.05 8.41
C LEU A 348 14.18 0.37 9.41
N VAL A 349 15.25 -0.23 8.88
CA VAL A 349 16.29 -0.89 9.68
C VAL A 349 17.23 0.15 10.28
N GLY A 350 17.67 1.11 9.49
CA GLY A 350 18.57 2.18 9.93
C GLY A 350 18.85 3.22 8.85
N ALA A 351 19.50 4.31 9.24
CA ALA A 351 19.87 5.42 8.35
C ALA A 351 21.33 5.85 8.54
N GLY A 352 22.00 6.25 7.46
CA GLY A 352 23.41 6.65 7.48
C GLY A 352 23.78 7.57 6.32
N VAL A 353 25.06 7.87 6.20
CA VAL A 353 25.56 8.81 5.19
C VAL A 353 26.78 8.26 4.48
N ARG A 354 26.75 8.26 3.14
CA ARG A 354 27.96 8.04 2.35
C ARG A 354 28.78 9.31 2.31
N LYS A 355 30.03 9.23 2.75
CA LYS A 355 31.02 10.30 2.61
C LYS A 355 32.11 9.88 1.62
N LYS A 356 32.57 10.83 0.81
CA LYS A 356 33.80 10.71 0.02
C LYS A 356 34.76 11.79 0.49
N SER A 357 35.75 11.40 1.29
CA SER A 357 36.56 12.33 2.08
C SER A 357 35.65 13.19 2.98
N ILE A 358 35.75 14.53 2.94
CA ILE A 358 34.94 15.45 3.73
C ILE A 358 33.54 15.73 3.14
N VAL A 359 33.26 15.26 1.92
CA VAL A 359 32.01 15.55 1.21
C VAL A 359 30.96 14.49 1.52
N LYS A 360 29.80 14.91 2.03
CA LYS A 360 28.60 14.08 2.19
C LYS A 360 27.97 13.95 0.80
N VAL A 361 27.82 12.72 0.29
CA VAL A 361 27.32 12.50 -1.08
C VAL A 361 25.81 12.32 -1.07
N TYR A 362 25.33 11.37 -0.27
CA TYR A 362 23.92 11.07 -0.07
C TYR A 362 23.67 10.56 1.34
N ALA A 363 22.47 10.81 1.86
CA ALA A 363 21.90 10.05 2.96
C ALA A 363 21.40 8.71 2.43
N VAL A 364 21.46 7.65 3.23
CA VAL A 364 21.00 6.31 2.87
C VAL A 364 20.14 5.74 3.99
N ALA A 365 19.03 5.11 3.64
CA ALA A 365 18.23 4.27 4.52
C ALA A 365 18.14 2.85 3.99
N MET A 366 18.10 1.90 4.92
CA MET A 366 17.89 0.48 4.63
C MET A 366 16.50 0.07 5.14
N TYR A 367 15.71 -0.52 4.26
CA TYR A 367 14.38 -1.08 4.55
C TYR A 367 14.40 -2.58 4.31
N SER A 368 13.83 -3.37 5.21
CA SER A 368 13.76 -4.83 5.06
C SER A 368 12.60 -5.42 5.86
N SER A 369 12.45 -6.74 5.87
CA SER A 369 11.39 -7.42 6.62
C SER A 369 11.62 -7.33 8.14
N ALA A 370 10.56 -7.57 8.92
CA ALA A 370 10.64 -7.60 10.38
C ALA A 370 11.68 -8.60 10.90
N GLN A 371 11.88 -9.71 10.20
CA GLN A 371 12.89 -10.73 10.50
C GLN A 371 14.32 -10.14 10.50
N VAL A 372 14.62 -9.17 9.63
CA VAL A 372 15.93 -8.51 9.60
C VAL A 372 16.11 -7.55 10.78
N LEU A 373 15.03 -6.94 11.27
CA LEU A 373 15.07 -6.12 12.50
C LEU A 373 15.49 -6.98 13.70
N VAL A 374 14.93 -8.19 13.82
CA VAL A 374 15.30 -9.16 14.87
C VAL A 374 16.77 -9.57 14.76
N ALA A 375 17.29 -9.70 13.53
CA ALA A 375 18.69 -10.05 13.27
C ALA A 375 19.67 -8.89 13.46
N SER A 376 19.21 -7.66 13.73
CA SER A 376 20.05 -6.44 13.80
C SER A 376 20.82 -6.28 15.13
N SER A 377 21.18 -7.38 15.80
CA SER A 377 21.94 -7.37 17.07
C SER A 377 23.45 -7.24 16.87
N SER A 378 23.97 -7.62 15.70
CA SER A 378 25.37 -7.51 15.32
C SER A 378 25.50 -7.27 13.82
N GLN A 379 26.67 -6.84 13.37
CA GLN A 379 26.91 -6.63 11.94
C GLN A 379 26.79 -7.93 11.14
N ASP A 380 27.37 -9.04 11.62
CA ASP A 380 27.36 -10.31 10.90
C ASP A 380 25.94 -10.88 10.73
N THR A 381 25.12 -10.78 11.78
CA THR A 381 23.72 -11.25 11.76
C THR A 381 22.83 -10.36 10.89
N LEU A 382 22.99 -9.04 10.98
CA LEU A 382 22.33 -8.07 10.09
C LEU A 382 22.69 -8.35 8.63
N HIS A 383 23.99 -8.44 8.35
CA HIS A 383 24.54 -8.68 7.02
C HIS A 383 24.00 -9.98 6.43
N SER A 384 24.04 -11.08 7.19
CA SER A 384 23.57 -12.39 6.74
C SER A 384 22.07 -12.43 6.46
N ALA A 385 21.25 -11.84 7.33
CA ALA A 385 19.79 -11.81 7.18
C ALA A 385 19.34 -10.86 6.05
N ALA A 386 20.03 -9.74 5.85
CA ALA A 386 19.68 -8.79 4.80
C ALA A 386 19.93 -9.33 3.36
N ARG A 387 20.80 -10.34 3.23
CA ARG A 387 21.24 -10.92 1.95
C ARG A 387 20.73 -12.33 1.67
N SER A 388 19.94 -12.92 2.58
CA SER A 388 19.47 -14.31 2.42
C SER A 388 18.45 -14.47 1.31
N PHE A 389 17.55 -13.49 1.14
CA PHE A 389 16.48 -13.51 0.13
C PHE A 389 15.66 -14.80 0.14
N ASP A 390 15.40 -15.33 1.33
CA ASP A 390 14.48 -16.45 1.53
C ASP A 390 13.02 -15.97 1.62
N GLU A 391 12.09 -16.89 1.84
CA GLU A 391 10.65 -16.60 1.93
C GLU A 391 10.32 -15.57 3.03
N LEU A 392 11.13 -15.46 4.08
CA LEU A 392 10.92 -14.53 5.20
C LEU A 392 11.62 -13.17 4.99
N THR A 393 12.58 -13.12 4.07
CA THR A 393 13.42 -11.96 3.80
C THR A 393 13.53 -11.68 2.29
N PRO A 394 12.42 -11.69 1.53
CA PRO A 394 12.48 -11.78 0.07
C PRO A 394 13.13 -10.55 -0.60
N THR A 395 13.16 -9.41 0.10
CA THR A 395 13.69 -8.15 -0.44
C THR A 395 14.32 -7.30 0.64
N THR A 396 15.42 -6.64 0.29
CA THR A 396 16.04 -5.55 1.06
C THR A 396 16.13 -4.33 0.15
N THR A 397 15.62 -3.19 0.58
CA THR A 397 15.56 -1.96 -0.21
C THR A 397 16.46 -0.89 0.37
N PHE A 398 17.22 -0.21 -0.48
CA PHE A 398 18.00 0.97 -0.11
C PHE A 398 17.42 2.23 -0.76
N ILE A 399 17.20 3.26 0.05
CA ILE A 399 16.82 4.61 -0.40
C ILE A 399 18.01 5.52 -0.22
N LEU A 400 18.49 6.13 -1.31
CA LEU A 400 19.56 7.12 -1.29
C LEU A 400 18.98 8.48 -1.66
N GLU A 401 19.09 9.46 -0.77
CA GLU A 401 18.74 10.85 -1.06
C GLU A 401 20.00 11.69 -1.24
N MET A 402 20.17 12.25 -2.44
CA MET A 402 21.35 13.02 -2.80
C MET A 402 21.42 14.32 -1.99
N VAL A 403 22.57 14.58 -1.39
CA VAL A 403 22.86 15.85 -0.70
C VAL A 403 23.97 16.65 -1.38
N TYR A 404 24.67 16.02 -2.31
CA TYR A 404 25.65 16.61 -3.21
C TYR A 404 25.36 16.20 -4.64
N SER A 405 25.45 17.13 -5.58
CA SER A 405 25.08 16.85 -6.98
C SER A 405 26.18 16.10 -7.73
N ALA A 406 25.79 15.10 -8.53
CA ALA A 406 26.72 14.29 -9.34
C ALA A 406 26.15 14.04 -10.74
N SER A 407 27.02 13.93 -11.76
CA SER A 407 26.58 13.51 -13.10
C SER A 407 26.21 12.03 -13.12
N ALA A 408 25.43 11.62 -14.12
CA ALA A 408 25.02 10.23 -14.34
C ALA A 408 26.21 9.27 -14.29
N GLU A 409 27.29 9.57 -15.02
CA GLU A 409 28.48 8.71 -15.12
C GLU A 409 29.18 8.59 -13.76
N LYS A 410 29.26 9.68 -13.00
CA LYS A 410 29.96 9.69 -11.72
C LYS A 410 29.24 8.87 -10.66
N ILE A 411 27.92 8.97 -10.57
CA ILE A 411 27.15 8.25 -9.55
C ILE A 411 26.99 6.77 -9.93
N ALA A 412 26.67 6.48 -11.20
CA ALA A 412 26.55 5.12 -11.70
C ALA A 412 27.87 4.36 -11.55
N GLY A 413 28.97 4.92 -12.07
CA GLY A 413 30.29 4.30 -11.99
C GLY A 413 30.77 4.12 -10.54
N ALA A 414 30.49 5.07 -9.65
CA ALA A 414 30.89 4.93 -8.24
C ALA A 414 30.15 3.79 -7.52
N ILE A 415 28.87 3.57 -7.83
CA ILE A 415 28.08 2.45 -7.28
C ILE A 415 28.56 1.14 -7.91
N ALA A 416 28.71 1.08 -9.23
CA ALA A 416 29.20 -0.08 -9.96
C ALA A 416 30.58 -0.56 -9.45
N GLU A 417 31.54 0.36 -9.29
CA GLU A 417 32.86 0.07 -8.73
C GLU A 417 32.81 -0.42 -7.27
N SER A 418 31.77 -0.03 -6.51
CA SER A 418 31.56 -0.53 -5.15
C SER A 418 31.00 -1.96 -5.14
N VAL A 419 30.17 -2.32 -6.12
CA VAL A 419 29.58 -3.67 -6.29
C VAL A 419 30.61 -4.66 -6.87
N LYS A 420 31.46 -4.21 -7.79
CA LYS A 420 32.44 -5.04 -8.52
C LYS A 420 33.28 -5.99 -7.64
N PRO A 421 33.90 -5.56 -6.51
CA PRO A 421 34.68 -6.47 -5.67
C PRO A 421 33.83 -7.49 -4.88
N ARG A 422 32.52 -7.27 -4.75
CA ARG A 422 31.58 -8.10 -3.98
C ARG A 422 30.85 -9.11 -4.86
N TYR A 423 30.67 -8.77 -6.14
CA TYR A 423 29.98 -9.62 -7.10
C TYR A 423 30.91 -10.68 -7.68
N ARG A 424 30.47 -11.94 -7.71
CA ARG A 424 31.24 -13.10 -8.22
C ARG A 424 30.92 -13.48 -9.67
N GLY A 425 29.92 -12.84 -10.28
CA GLY A 425 29.53 -13.06 -11.68
C GLY A 425 30.38 -12.25 -12.65
N SER A 426 29.83 -11.97 -13.83
CA SER A 426 30.57 -11.30 -14.91
C SER A 426 30.59 -9.78 -14.73
N GLU A 427 31.64 -9.11 -15.22
CA GLU A 427 31.69 -7.64 -15.18
C GLU A 427 30.58 -6.99 -16.03
N SER A 428 30.08 -7.69 -17.06
CA SER A 428 28.94 -7.23 -17.87
C SER A 428 27.63 -7.13 -17.08
N ASP A 429 27.45 -7.94 -16.04
CA ASP A 429 26.26 -7.89 -15.19
C ASP A 429 26.26 -6.60 -14.36
N VAL A 430 27.45 -6.22 -13.83
CA VAL A 430 27.65 -4.95 -13.12
C VAL A 430 27.52 -3.75 -14.06
N ALA A 431 28.02 -3.86 -15.29
CA ALA A 431 27.84 -2.82 -16.32
C ALA A 431 26.36 -2.61 -16.70
N SER A 432 25.55 -3.68 -16.64
CA SER A 432 24.10 -3.57 -16.85
C SER A 432 23.43 -2.76 -15.74
N LEU A 433 23.79 -3.01 -14.48
CA LEU A 433 23.35 -2.20 -13.34
C LEU A 433 23.79 -0.73 -13.47
N GLU A 434 25.05 -0.50 -13.83
CA GLU A 434 25.59 0.85 -14.07
C GLU A 434 24.77 1.60 -15.13
N SER A 435 24.45 0.94 -16.24
CA SER A 435 23.66 1.51 -17.34
C SER A 435 22.25 1.91 -16.89
N LEU A 436 21.60 1.12 -16.02
CA LEU A 436 20.27 1.45 -15.49
C LEU A 436 20.30 2.70 -14.61
N ILE A 437 21.31 2.83 -13.74
CA ILE A 437 21.50 4.01 -12.90
C ILE A 437 21.76 5.25 -13.78
N ALA A 438 22.66 5.14 -14.75
CA ALA A 438 22.96 6.24 -15.66
C ALA A 438 21.74 6.66 -16.48
N LYS A 439 20.96 5.69 -16.99
CA LYS A 439 19.68 5.92 -17.68
C LYS A 439 18.71 6.72 -16.80
N GLY A 440 18.53 6.32 -15.55
CA GLY A 440 17.65 7.03 -14.60
C GLY A 440 18.09 8.45 -14.27
N VAL A 441 19.39 8.72 -14.22
CA VAL A 441 19.88 10.10 -14.01
C VAL A 441 19.75 10.94 -15.29
N ASN A 442 19.97 10.32 -16.46
CA ASN A 442 19.81 11.00 -17.74
C ASN A 442 18.36 11.39 -18.01
N SER A 443 17.38 10.58 -17.57
CA SER A 443 15.95 10.90 -17.73
C SER A 443 15.52 12.13 -16.91
N ILE A 444 16.22 12.47 -15.83
CA ILE A 444 15.96 13.66 -15.00
C ILE A 444 16.89 14.86 -15.31
N GLY A 445 17.59 14.84 -16.46
CA GLY A 445 18.41 15.96 -16.93
C GLY A 445 19.92 15.76 -16.84
N GLY A 446 20.40 14.52 -16.70
CA GLY A 446 21.83 14.17 -16.77
C GLY A 446 22.63 14.42 -15.48
N GLN A 447 21.97 14.95 -14.44
CA GLN A 447 22.58 15.19 -13.14
C GLN A 447 21.63 14.81 -12.01
N ALA A 448 22.13 14.03 -11.06
CA ALA A 448 21.45 13.75 -9.80
C ALA A 448 21.70 14.94 -8.86
N VAL A 449 20.77 15.90 -8.83
CA VAL A 449 20.84 17.10 -7.98
C VAL A 449 20.45 16.80 -6.53
N LYS A 450 20.66 17.74 -5.61
CA LYS A 450 20.23 17.58 -4.21
C LYS A 450 18.72 17.30 -4.14
N GLY A 451 18.32 16.31 -3.34
CA GLY A 451 16.94 15.82 -3.25
C GLY A 451 16.56 14.76 -4.29
N THR A 452 17.46 14.40 -5.21
CA THR A 452 17.23 13.23 -6.09
C THR A 452 17.22 11.97 -5.23
N ILE A 453 16.23 11.11 -5.42
CA ILE A 453 16.05 9.87 -4.69
C ILE A 453 16.34 8.70 -5.62
N PHE A 454 17.23 7.81 -5.19
CA PHE A 454 17.41 6.48 -5.78
C PHE A 454 16.82 5.44 -4.84
N ARG A 455 16.04 4.51 -5.38
CA ARG A 455 15.55 3.33 -4.69
C ARG A 455 16.11 2.10 -5.39
N PHE A 456 16.77 1.24 -4.63
CA PHE A 456 17.34 -0.02 -5.08
C PHE A 456 16.65 -1.16 -4.35
N GLU A 457 15.89 -1.98 -5.06
CA GLU A 457 15.22 -3.15 -4.48
C GLU A 457 16.08 -4.39 -4.78
N CYS A 458 16.70 -4.94 -3.75
CA CYS A 458 17.58 -6.10 -3.87
C CYS A 458 16.81 -7.36 -3.54
N SER A 459 16.91 -8.37 -4.41
CA SER A 459 16.35 -9.71 -4.19
C SER A 459 17.37 -10.78 -4.61
N GLY A 460 16.99 -12.06 -4.46
CA GLY A 460 17.80 -13.18 -4.95
C GLY A 460 18.00 -13.15 -6.47
N GLU A 461 17.05 -12.55 -7.20
CA GLU A 461 17.10 -12.45 -8.66
C GLU A 461 18.02 -11.33 -9.17
N GLY A 462 18.21 -10.26 -8.40
CA GLY A 462 18.96 -9.10 -8.88
C GLY A 462 18.68 -7.79 -8.14
N VAL A 463 18.79 -6.68 -8.86
CA VAL A 463 18.54 -5.33 -8.34
C VAL A 463 17.61 -4.55 -9.29
N ALA A 464 16.46 -4.11 -8.79
CA ALA A 464 15.60 -3.14 -9.48
C ALA A 464 16.08 -1.71 -9.18
N VAL A 465 16.12 -0.85 -10.20
CA VAL A 465 16.58 0.54 -10.05
C VAL A 465 15.43 1.51 -10.30
N ILE A 466 15.12 2.34 -9.30
CA ILE A 466 14.09 3.36 -9.36
C ILE A 466 14.73 4.72 -9.08
N VAL A 467 14.44 5.73 -9.91
CA VAL A 467 14.96 7.10 -9.74
C VAL A 467 13.79 8.08 -9.70
N ASN A 468 13.66 8.84 -8.62
CA ASN A 468 12.54 9.75 -8.34
C ASN A 468 11.16 9.09 -8.55
N GLY A 469 11.03 7.82 -8.16
CA GLY A 469 9.80 7.04 -8.31
C GLY A 469 9.55 6.42 -9.68
N SER A 470 10.39 6.70 -10.69
CA SER A 470 10.29 6.05 -12.02
C SER A 470 11.20 4.83 -12.09
N HIS A 471 10.65 3.68 -12.48
CA HIS A 471 11.39 2.42 -12.63
C HIS A 471 12.24 2.45 -13.90
N GLN A 472 13.53 2.13 -13.78
CA GLN A 472 14.48 2.22 -14.89
C GLN A 472 14.73 0.87 -15.56
N GLY A 473 14.39 -0.21 -14.87
CA GLY A 473 14.61 -1.61 -15.23
C GLY A 473 15.24 -2.41 -14.09
N ASP A 474 15.46 -3.70 -14.37
CA ASP A 474 16.01 -4.66 -13.41
C ASP A 474 17.31 -5.26 -13.95
N ALA A 475 18.36 -5.27 -13.14
CA ALA A 475 19.57 -6.04 -13.38
C ALA A 475 19.39 -7.44 -12.78
N LYS A 476 18.72 -8.34 -13.51
CA LYS A 476 18.36 -9.70 -13.05
C LYS A 476 19.51 -10.69 -13.21
N PHE A 477 20.48 -10.63 -12.30
CA PHE A 477 21.60 -11.55 -12.26
C PHE A 477 21.73 -12.16 -10.86
N ALA A 478 21.77 -13.49 -10.80
CA ALA A 478 21.85 -14.23 -9.55
C ALA A 478 23.04 -13.76 -8.69
N GLY A 479 22.78 -13.49 -7.42
CA GLY A 479 23.77 -13.00 -6.46
C GLY A 479 24.10 -11.50 -6.55
N LEU A 480 23.59 -10.78 -7.56
CA LEU A 480 23.85 -9.34 -7.70
C LEU A 480 23.17 -8.53 -6.59
N GLY A 481 21.93 -8.89 -6.22
CA GLY A 481 21.23 -8.29 -5.08
C GLY A 481 22.01 -8.44 -3.78
N GLY A 482 22.61 -9.61 -3.53
CA GLY A 482 23.45 -9.85 -2.36
C GLY A 482 24.74 -9.03 -2.38
N ALA A 483 25.40 -8.97 -3.53
CA ALA A 483 26.59 -8.13 -3.70
C ALA A 483 26.27 -6.63 -3.53
N PHE A 484 25.07 -6.18 -3.86
CA PHE A 484 24.62 -4.81 -3.62
C PHE A 484 24.32 -4.56 -2.14
N VAL A 485 23.68 -5.50 -1.44
CA VAL A 485 23.51 -5.43 0.03
C VAL A 485 24.87 -5.30 0.71
N ASP A 486 25.85 -6.10 0.29
CA ASP A 486 27.23 -6.08 0.80
C ASP A 486 27.88 -4.69 0.72
N VAL A 487 27.56 -3.87 -0.30
CA VAL A 487 28.07 -2.49 -0.43
C VAL A 487 27.78 -1.66 0.81
N PHE A 488 26.66 -1.93 1.50
CA PHE A 488 26.17 -1.14 2.61
C PHE A 488 26.30 -1.81 3.97
N THR A 489 26.43 -3.13 4.04
CA THR A 489 26.35 -3.88 5.30
C THR A 489 27.62 -4.67 5.67
N ASP A 490 28.57 -4.88 4.73
CA ASP A 490 29.80 -5.61 5.03
C ASP A 490 30.87 -4.79 5.78
N ALA A 491 31.99 -5.42 6.11
CA ALA A 491 33.08 -4.77 6.86
C ALA A 491 33.73 -3.59 6.11
N GLU A 492 33.58 -3.52 4.79
CA GLU A 492 34.07 -2.45 3.92
C GLU A 492 32.90 -1.56 3.43
N ALA A 493 31.80 -1.52 4.20
CA ALA A 493 30.59 -0.80 3.84
C ALA A 493 30.87 0.66 3.48
N VAL A 494 30.20 1.12 2.43
CA VAL A 494 30.37 2.48 1.93
C VAL A 494 29.86 3.55 2.90
N SER A 495 28.99 3.15 3.82
CA SER A 495 28.40 3.98 4.87
C SER A 495 28.45 3.24 6.21
N PRO A 496 29.59 3.21 6.92
CA PRO A 496 29.70 2.53 8.22
C PRO A 496 28.66 3.03 9.25
N SER A 497 28.31 4.32 9.18
CA SER A 497 27.28 4.89 10.07
C SER A 497 25.88 4.33 9.82
N LEU A 498 25.61 3.75 8.64
CA LEU A 498 24.35 3.04 8.38
C LEU A 498 24.31 1.74 9.19
N VAL A 499 25.40 0.96 9.17
CA VAL A 499 25.52 -0.28 9.93
C VAL A 499 25.40 -0.01 11.44
N GLU A 500 26.12 1.01 11.92
CA GLU A 500 26.01 1.47 13.31
C GLU A 500 24.59 1.88 13.67
N SER A 501 23.88 2.59 12.77
CA SER A 501 22.48 2.95 12.97
C SER A 501 21.58 1.72 13.02
N CYS A 502 21.71 0.77 12.08
CA CYS A 502 20.90 -0.45 12.08
C CYS A 502 21.02 -1.21 13.40
N ILE A 503 22.26 -1.37 13.90
CA ILE A 503 22.51 -2.07 15.16
C ILE A 503 21.99 -1.26 16.35
N SER A 504 22.29 0.03 16.42
CA SER A 504 21.90 0.86 17.57
C SER A 504 20.38 1.04 17.68
N THR A 505 19.66 1.16 16.57
CA THR A 505 18.19 1.26 16.55
C THR A 505 17.53 0.01 17.15
N TRP A 506 18.06 -1.18 16.84
CA TRP A 506 17.39 -2.45 17.14
C TRP A 506 18.08 -3.32 18.21
N SER A 507 19.17 -2.87 18.82
CA SER A 507 19.90 -3.64 19.86
C SER A 507 19.36 -3.45 21.28
N THR A 508 18.46 -2.49 21.51
CA THR A 508 17.85 -2.30 22.83
C THR A 508 16.77 -3.35 23.11
N ALA A 509 16.61 -3.77 24.37
CA ALA A 509 15.60 -4.76 24.73
C ALA A 509 14.17 -4.35 24.30
N LYS A 510 13.84 -3.05 24.38
CA LYS A 510 12.55 -2.52 23.92
C LYS A 510 12.40 -2.68 22.40
N ALA A 511 13.40 -2.25 21.63
CA ALA A 511 13.35 -2.35 20.17
C ALA A 511 13.33 -3.81 19.69
N GLN A 512 14.07 -4.70 20.35
CA GLN A 512 14.02 -6.14 20.07
C GLN A 512 12.65 -6.75 20.36
N GLY A 513 11.99 -6.31 21.44
CA GLY A 513 10.62 -6.71 21.74
C GLY A 513 9.65 -6.28 20.63
N LEU A 514 9.72 -5.02 20.21
CA LEU A 514 8.90 -4.50 19.11
C LEU A 514 9.16 -5.24 17.78
N ALA A 515 10.43 -5.47 17.43
CA ALA A 515 10.81 -6.22 16.23
C ALA A 515 10.28 -7.65 16.24
N ALA A 516 10.33 -8.34 17.40
CA ALA A 516 9.79 -9.68 17.55
C ALA A 516 8.26 -9.70 17.39
N SER A 517 7.55 -8.73 17.99
CA SER A 517 6.11 -8.60 17.85
C SER A 517 5.68 -8.31 16.41
N LEU A 518 6.38 -7.40 15.72
CA LEU A 518 6.15 -7.13 14.30
C LEU A 518 6.36 -8.38 13.45
N ASN A 519 7.41 -9.14 13.72
CA ASN A 519 7.71 -10.36 12.97
C ASN A 519 6.62 -11.43 13.16
N LEU A 520 6.12 -11.59 14.39
CA LEU A 520 5.03 -12.52 14.69
C LEU A 520 3.72 -12.09 14.03
N ALA A 521 3.36 -10.81 14.13
CA ALA A 521 2.15 -10.26 13.53
C ALA A 521 2.15 -10.40 12.00
N VAL A 522 3.29 -10.14 11.34
CA VAL A 522 3.45 -10.32 9.91
C VAL A 522 3.36 -11.80 9.51
N ALA A 523 4.01 -12.70 10.25
CA ALA A 523 3.94 -14.14 9.98
C ALA A 523 2.50 -14.68 10.06
N ASN A 524 1.77 -14.29 11.09
CA ASN A 524 0.38 -14.70 11.29
C ASN A 524 -0.56 -14.16 10.19
N SER A 525 -0.27 -12.98 9.63
CA SER A 525 -1.06 -12.41 8.54
C SER A 525 -0.93 -13.16 7.20
N SER A 526 0.10 -14.00 7.04
CA SER A 526 0.43 -14.65 5.76
C SER A 526 -0.17 -16.06 5.57
N ASP A 527 -0.57 -16.73 6.66
CA ASP A 527 -0.97 -18.15 6.64
C ASP A 527 -2.43 -18.37 6.20
N GLU A 528 -3.28 -17.32 6.21
CA GLU A 528 -4.70 -17.45 5.83
C GLU A 528 -4.94 -17.58 4.31
N THR A 529 -3.93 -17.35 3.47
CA THR A 529 -4.10 -17.29 2.01
C THR A 529 -3.65 -18.53 1.24
N SER A 530 -3.07 -19.55 1.89
CA SER A 530 -2.32 -20.62 1.18
C SER A 530 -3.02 -21.98 1.07
N THR A 531 -4.36 -22.03 1.10
CA THR A 531 -5.12 -23.25 0.75
C THR A 531 -5.89 -23.07 -0.56
N THR A 532 -5.22 -22.80 -1.68
CA THR A 532 -5.81 -22.92 -3.02
C THR A 532 -5.84 -24.38 -3.46
N LEU A 533 -6.94 -25.06 -3.13
CA LEU A 533 -7.45 -26.16 -3.95
C LEU A 533 -7.99 -25.54 -5.25
N ASN A 534 -7.68 -26.15 -6.40
CA ASN A 534 -8.28 -25.76 -7.67
C ASN A 534 -9.81 -25.71 -7.52
N PRO A 535 -10.46 -24.55 -7.66
CA PRO A 535 -11.91 -24.48 -7.61
C PRO A 535 -12.45 -25.29 -8.79
N SER A 536 -13.32 -26.25 -8.49
CA SER A 536 -14.13 -26.91 -9.52
C SER A 536 -14.91 -25.87 -10.32
N GLU A 537 -15.26 -26.17 -11.57
CA GLU A 537 -16.02 -25.26 -12.46
C GLU A 537 -17.29 -24.67 -11.81
N ASP A 538 -17.87 -25.37 -10.82
CA ASP A 538 -19.03 -24.91 -10.05
C ASP A 538 -18.72 -23.69 -9.14
N ASP A 539 -17.49 -23.53 -8.65
CA ASP A 539 -17.10 -22.42 -7.75
C ASP A 539 -16.77 -21.11 -8.49
N GLN A 540 -16.47 -21.18 -9.80
CA GLN A 540 -16.32 -19.97 -10.62
C GLN A 540 -17.65 -19.24 -10.83
N SER A 541 -18.78 -19.97 -10.80
CA SER A 541 -20.11 -19.40 -10.96
C SER A 541 -20.51 -18.48 -9.79
N SER A 542 -20.16 -18.86 -8.56
CA SER A 542 -20.45 -18.07 -7.35
C SER A 542 -19.56 -16.83 -7.28
N ALA A 543 -18.27 -16.96 -7.66
CA ALA A 543 -17.33 -15.85 -7.69
C ALA A 543 -17.69 -14.77 -8.73
N ASN A 544 -18.18 -15.19 -9.91
CA ASN A 544 -18.62 -14.25 -10.94
C ASN A 544 -19.92 -13.53 -10.54
N SER A 545 -20.81 -14.19 -9.79
CA SER A 545 -22.07 -13.57 -9.32
C SER A 545 -21.86 -12.34 -8.43
N SER A 546 -20.80 -12.32 -7.62
CA SER A 546 -20.44 -11.17 -6.80
C SER A 546 -19.94 -10.01 -7.66
N ILE A 547 -19.06 -10.27 -8.63
CA ILE A 547 -18.55 -9.23 -9.53
C ILE A 547 -19.67 -8.67 -10.40
N ASP A 548 -20.61 -9.52 -10.85
CA ASP A 548 -21.80 -9.11 -11.60
C ASP A 548 -22.65 -8.11 -10.84
N ALA A 549 -22.82 -8.30 -9.53
CA ALA A 549 -23.58 -7.39 -8.69
C ALA A 549 -22.90 -6.01 -8.52
N HIS A 550 -21.57 -5.96 -8.68
CA HIS A 550 -20.76 -4.75 -8.46
C HIS A 550 -20.31 -4.05 -9.75
N ALA A 551 -20.34 -4.74 -10.90
CA ALA A 551 -19.93 -4.19 -12.19
C ALA A 551 -20.84 -3.02 -12.58
N LYS A 552 -20.25 -1.84 -12.77
CA LYS A 552 -20.97 -0.62 -13.15
C LYS A 552 -20.36 -0.01 -14.41
N PRO A 553 -21.19 0.60 -15.29
CA PRO A 553 -20.66 1.36 -16.40
C PRO A 553 -19.86 2.55 -15.86
N LEU A 554 -18.77 2.90 -16.55
CA LEU A 554 -17.97 4.09 -16.23
C LEU A 554 -18.03 5.08 -17.37
N GLN A 555 -18.06 6.36 -17.03
CA GLN A 555 -18.00 7.46 -18.00
C GLN A 555 -16.67 8.17 -17.89
N ASP A 556 -15.95 8.30 -19.00
CA ASP A 556 -14.76 9.14 -19.06
C ASP A 556 -15.19 10.61 -18.91
N TYR A 557 -14.79 11.25 -17.80
CA TYR A 557 -15.24 12.60 -17.44
C TYR A 557 -14.82 13.67 -18.45
N LEU A 558 -13.75 13.44 -19.21
CA LEU A 558 -13.23 14.41 -20.16
C LEU A 558 -14.00 14.40 -21.46
N THR A 559 -14.39 13.23 -21.96
CA THR A 559 -15.07 13.07 -23.24
C THR A 559 -16.58 12.92 -23.10
N GLY A 560 -17.06 12.55 -21.90
CA GLY A 560 -18.45 12.20 -21.64
C GLY A 560 -18.86 10.85 -22.24
N ILE A 561 -17.92 10.03 -22.69
CA ILE A 561 -18.23 8.71 -23.27
C ILE A 561 -18.38 7.69 -22.15
N ALA A 562 -19.54 7.02 -22.12
CA ALA A 562 -19.81 5.92 -21.22
C ALA A 562 -19.41 4.58 -21.85
N PHE A 563 -18.88 3.70 -21.03
CA PHE A 563 -18.53 2.33 -21.35
C PHE A 563 -19.35 1.39 -20.48
N GLU A 564 -19.87 0.33 -21.08
CA GLU A 564 -20.68 -0.67 -20.37
C GLU A 564 -19.85 -1.40 -19.33
N ALA A 565 -20.50 -1.86 -18.26
CA ALA A 565 -19.86 -2.57 -17.15
C ALA A 565 -19.19 -3.89 -17.58
N LYS A 566 -19.70 -4.48 -18.67
CA LYS A 566 -19.25 -5.75 -19.23
C LYS A 566 -19.06 -5.65 -20.73
N LEU A 567 -18.14 -6.46 -21.25
CA LEU A 567 -17.92 -6.72 -22.65
C LEU A 567 -17.76 -8.23 -22.81
N ASP A 568 -18.77 -8.91 -23.36
CA ASP A 568 -18.85 -10.37 -23.36
C ASP A 568 -18.71 -10.93 -21.92
N GLU A 569 -17.75 -11.81 -21.68
CA GLU A 569 -17.43 -12.39 -20.36
C GLU A 569 -16.41 -11.55 -19.55
N LEU A 570 -16.02 -10.38 -20.07
CA LEU A 570 -15.05 -9.50 -19.44
C LEU A 570 -15.72 -8.34 -18.70
N TYR A 571 -15.03 -7.84 -17.69
CA TYR A 571 -15.49 -6.77 -16.81
C TYR A 571 -14.67 -5.51 -17.03
N LEU A 572 -15.33 -4.36 -16.94
CA LEU A 572 -14.69 -3.06 -17.10
C LEU A 572 -13.66 -2.82 -15.97
N ALA A 573 -12.38 -2.85 -16.33
CA ALA A 573 -11.25 -2.65 -15.42
C ALA A 573 -10.91 -1.16 -15.20
N GLY A 574 -11.13 -0.32 -16.21
CA GLY A 574 -10.82 1.10 -16.13
C GLY A 574 -11.13 1.86 -17.41
N VAL A 575 -11.18 3.19 -17.30
CA VAL A 575 -11.42 4.11 -18.43
C VAL A 575 -10.39 5.24 -18.45
N GLY A 576 -9.95 5.62 -19.64
CA GLY A 576 -8.94 6.65 -19.86
C GLY A 576 -9.20 7.48 -21.10
N VAL A 577 -8.36 8.49 -21.32
CA VAL A 577 -8.39 9.29 -22.56
C VAL A 577 -6.99 9.52 -23.10
N ARG A 578 -6.81 9.33 -24.41
CA ARG A 578 -5.59 9.77 -25.12
C ARG A 578 -5.75 11.22 -25.52
N LYS A 579 -4.81 12.05 -25.09
CA LYS A 579 -4.68 13.45 -25.53
C LYS A 579 -3.45 13.63 -26.39
N LYS A 580 -3.55 14.49 -27.40
CA LYS A 580 -2.40 15.05 -28.12
C LYS A 580 -2.53 16.56 -28.08
N SER A 581 -1.72 17.20 -27.23
CA SER A 581 -1.92 18.60 -26.83
C SER A 581 -3.33 18.81 -26.23
N ILE A 582 -4.07 19.82 -26.67
CA ILE A 582 -5.43 20.11 -26.20
C ILE A 582 -6.51 19.18 -26.79
N VAL A 583 -6.16 18.36 -27.78
CA VAL A 583 -7.12 17.52 -28.51
C VAL A 583 -7.27 16.18 -27.79
N LYS A 584 -8.51 15.86 -27.40
CA LYS A 584 -8.92 14.52 -26.98
C LYS A 584 -9.06 13.68 -28.25
N VAL A 585 -8.26 12.64 -28.40
CA VAL A 585 -8.23 11.83 -29.63
C VAL A 585 -9.28 10.73 -29.54
N TYR A 586 -9.23 9.94 -28.47
CA TYR A 586 -10.21 8.90 -28.16
C TYR A 586 -10.32 8.68 -26.65
N ALA A 587 -11.49 8.25 -26.20
CA ALA A 587 -11.66 7.60 -24.91
C ALA A 587 -11.33 6.11 -25.06
N VAL A 588 -10.83 5.47 -24.02
CA VAL A 588 -10.49 4.05 -24.01
C VAL A 588 -11.04 3.38 -22.76
N ALA A 589 -11.59 2.18 -22.90
CA ALA A 589 -11.90 1.27 -21.81
C ALA A 589 -11.04 0.02 -21.90
N MET A 590 -10.62 -0.49 -20.75
CA MET A 590 -9.98 -1.79 -20.60
C MET A 590 -10.98 -2.74 -19.97
N TYR A 591 -11.14 -3.92 -20.56
CA TYR A 591 -11.95 -5.02 -20.06
C TYR A 591 -11.05 -6.22 -19.79
N ALA A 592 -11.24 -6.85 -18.63
CA ALA A 592 -10.42 -7.99 -18.22
C ALA A 592 -11.25 -9.03 -17.48
N SER A 593 -10.71 -10.24 -17.33
CA SER A 593 -11.38 -11.30 -16.59
C SER A 593 -11.42 -10.99 -15.08
N ALA A 594 -12.34 -11.65 -14.38
CA ALA A 594 -12.49 -11.54 -12.93
C ALA A 594 -11.17 -11.77 -12.15
N PRO A 595 -10.35 -12.80 -12.47
CA PRO A 595 -9.02 -12.98 -11.87
C PRO A 595 -8.08 -11.77 -11.98
N VAL A 596 -8.06 -11.09 -13.14
CA VAL A 596 -7.23 -9.88 -13.33
C VAL A 596 -7.68 -8.75 -12.41
N LEU A 597 -8.99 -8.57 -12.25
CA LEU A 597 -9.52 -7.52 -11.37
C LEU A 597 -9.22 -7.80 -9.88
N LYS A 598 -9.27 -9.07 -9.47
CA LYS A 598 -9.02 -9.46 -8.07
C LYS A 598 -7.57 -9.28 -7.64
N SER A 599 -6.62 -9.45 -8.55
CA SER A 599 -5.18 -9.31 -8.27
C SER A 599 -4.69 -7.85 -8.30
N THR A 600 -5.56 -6.91 -8.66
CA THR A 600 -5.19 -5.51 -8.89
C THR A 600 -5.30 -4.68 -7.61
N ILE A 601 -4.15 -4.31 -7.04
CA ILE A 601 -4.03 -3.33 -5.95
C ILE A 601 -3.27 -2.06 -6.38
N SER A 602 -2.64 -2.11 -7.56
CA SER A 602 -1.83 -1.03 -8.12
C SER A 602 -1.82 -1.11 -9.65
N GLN A 603 -1.31 -0.07 -10.31
CA GLN A 603 -1.15 -0.09 -11.77
C GLN A 603 -0.17 -1.17 -12.23
N SER A 604 0.93 -1.41 -11.49
CA SER A 604 1.92 -2.42 -11.84
C SER A 604 1.37 -3.84 -11.72
N THR A 605 0.58 -4.11 -10.67
CA THR A 605 -0.09 -5.41 -10.48
C THR A 605 -1.16 -5.65 -11.54
N LEU A 606 -1.95 -4.63 -11.91
CA LEU A 606 -2.89 -4.69 -13.02
C LEU A 606 -2.19 -5.03 -14.34
N ASN A 607 -1.12 -4.28 -14.68
CA ASN A 607 -0.34 -4.51 -15.90
C ASN A 607 0.18 -5.95 -15.95
N THR A 608 0.75 -6.43 -14.84
CA THR A 608 1.32 -7.77 -14.73
C THR A 608 0.25 -8.84 -14.92
N ALA A 609 -0.89 -8.72 -14.23
CA ALA A 609 -1.98 -9.70 -14.35
C ALA A 609 -2.61 -9.70 -15.75
N ALA A 610 -2.82 -8.52 -16.34
CA ALA A 610 -3.50 -8.36 -17.62
C ALA A 610 -2.70 -8.86 -18.84
N ARG A 611 -1.37 -9.04 -18.70
CA ARG A 611 -0.47 -9.50 -19.77
C ARG A 611 -0.05 -10.96 -19.66
N THR A 612 -0.47 -11.69 -18.62
CA THR A 612 -0.05 -13.08 -18.38
C THR A 612 -0.73 -14.07 -19.34
N PHE A 613 -2.01 -13.86 -19.65
CA PHE A 613 -2.82 -14.71 -20.54
C PHE A 613 -2.76 -16.22 -20.21
N ASP A 614 -2.74 -16.55 -18.92
CA ASP A 614 -2.91 -17.92 -18.44
C ASP A 614 -4.35 -18.44 -18.64
N GLU A 615 -4.61 -19.68 -18.22
CA GLU A 615 -5.91 -20.34 -18.39
C GLU A 615 -7.10 -19.57 -17.78
N LEU A 616 -6.84 -18.68 -16.82
CA LEU A 616 -7.83 -17.90 -16.07
C LEU A 616 -7.99 -16.47 -16.58
N THR A 617 -6.91 -15.88 -17.10
CA THR A 617 -6.88 -14.50 -17.59
C THR A 617 -7.24 -14.41 -19.07
N ARG A 618 -6.80 -15.38 -19.88
CA ARG A 618 -7.06 -15.61 -21.33
C ARG A 618 -6.99 -14.38 -22.25
N VAL A 619 -7.88 -13.41 -22.07
CA VAL A 619 -8.06 -12.25 -22.93
C VAL A 619 -8.16 -10.96 -22.10
N THR A 620 -7.47 -9.92 -22.55
CA THR A 620 -7.66 -8.53 -22.12
C THR A 620 -8.10 -7.70 -23.32
N SER A 621 -9.22 -6.99 -23.24
CA SER A 621 -9.79 -6.24 -24.37
C SER A 621 -9.72 -4.73 -24.16
N PHE A 622 -9.36 -3.99 -25.20
CA PHE A 622 -9.39 -2.53 -25.20
C PHE A 622 -10.41 -2.01 -26.21
N VAL A 623 -11.32 -1.15 -25.75
CA VAL A 623 -12.33 -0.50 -26.60
C VAL A 623 -12.05 0.99 -26.67
N LEU A 624 -11.72 1.49 -27.86
CA LEU A 624 -11.44 2.90 -28.11
C LEU A 624 -12.63 3.55 -28.81
N HIS A 625 -13.13 4.66 -28.29
CA HIS A 625 -14.15 5.48 -28.94
C HIS A 625 -13.54 6.80 -29.43
N MET A 626 -13.53 6.98 -30.75
CA MET A 626 -12.96 8.17 -31.38
C MET A 626 -13.76 9.42 -31.02
N THR A 627 -13.07 10.45 -30.55
CA THR A 627 -13.64 11.78 -30.28
C THR A 627 -13.22 12.83 -31.31
N TYR A 628 -12.23 12.47 -32.13
CA TYR A 628 -11.67 13.28 -33.19
C TYR A 628 -11.46 12.45 -34.44
N SER A 629 -11.62 13.06 -35.63
CA SER A 629 -11.54 12.33 -36.89
C SER A 629 -10.09 12.16 -37.34
N VAL A 630 -9.66 10.91 -37.56
CA VAL A 630 -8.26 10.56 -37.91
C VAL A 630 -8.24 9.61 -39.11
N GLY A 631 -7.34 9.83 -40.07
CA GLY A 631 -7.17 8.95 -41.23
C GLY A 631 -6.57 7.59 -40.85
N ALA A 632 -6.87 6.55 -41.63
CA ALA A 632 -6.44 5.17 -41.41
C ALA A 632 -4.94 5.02 -41.11
N GLU A 633 -4.09 5.59 -41.96
CA GLU A 633 -2.63 5.51 -41.83
C GLU A 633 -2.12 6.15 -40.53
N LYS A 634 -2.72 7.28 -40.13
CA LYS A 634 -2.30 8.03 -38.94
C LYS A 634 -2.63 7.29 -37.65
N ILE A 635 -3.79 6.64 -37.59
CA ILE A 635 -4.16 5.87 -36.38
C ILE A 635 -3.35 4.59 -36.29
N ALA A 636 -3.17 3.87 -37.40
CA ALA A 636 -2.34 2.68 -37.46
C ALA A 636 -0.89 2.98 -37.06
N SER A 637 -0.26 4.00 -37.67
CA SER A 637 1.09 4.42 -37.33
C SER A 637 1.23 4.86 -35.88
N ALA A 638 0.27 5.58 -35.31
CA ALA A 638 0.34 6.00 -33.92
C ALA A 638 0.25 4.82 -32.93
N ILE A 639 -0.57 3.81 -33.24
CA ILE A 639 -0.64 2.57 -32.45
C ILE A 639 0.65 1.77 -32.62
N GLY A 640 1.13 1.58 -33.86
CA GLY A 640 2.37 0.88 -34.15
C GLY A 640 3.59 1.50 -33.46
N GLU A 641 3.72 2.83 -33.50
CA GLU A 641 4.76 3.58 -32.78
C GLU A 641 4.68 3.40 -31.25
N SER A 642 3.48 3.17 -30.71
CA SER A 642 3.30 2.94 -29.28
C SER A 642 3.62 1.50 -28.88
N VAL A 643 3.32 0.53 -29.74
CA VAL A 643 3.64 -0.90 -29.52
C VAL A 643 5.12 -1.19 -29.71
N HIS A 644 5.78 -0.55 -30.69
CA HIS A 644 7.17 -0.79 -31.05
C HIS A 644 8.17 -0.81 -29.89
N PRO A 645 8.19 0.17 -28.96
CA PRO A 645 9.14 0.14 -27.85
C PRO A 645 8.86 -0.96 -26.80
N ARG A 646 7.69 -1.61 -26.86
CA ARG A 646 7.23 -2.63 -25.91
C ARG A 646 7.31 -4.05 -26.49
N TYR A 647 7.49 -4.16 -27.80
CA TYR A 647 7.49 -5.43 -28.52
C TYR A 647 8.90 -5.84 -28.92
N SER A 648 9.33 -7.03 -28.48
CA SER A 648 10.67 -7.57 -28.77
C SER A 648 10.76 -8.34 -30.09
N GLY A 649 9.63 -8.60 -30.76
CA GLY A 649 9.58 -9.29 -32.05
C GLY A 649 9.88 -8.37 -33.24
N SER A 650 9.66 -8.89 -34.45
CA SER A 650 9.96 -8.18 -35.70
C SER A 650 9.05 -6.97 -35.91
N SER A 651 9.59 -5.88 -36.48
CA SER A 651 8.78 -4.72 -36.89
C SER A 651 7.73 -5.07 -37.94
N GLU A 652 7.95 -6.14 -38.71
CA GLU A 652 6.97 -6.66 -39.68
C GLU A 652 5.69 -7.20 -39.00
N HIS A 653 5.77 -7.69 -37.76
CA HIS A 653 4.59 -8.12 -37.01
C HIS A 653 3.69 -6.93 -36.68
N ILE A 654 4.30 -5.79 -36.33
CA ILE A 654 3.60 -4.52 -36.09
C ILE A 654 2.96 -4.03 -37.40
N LYS A 655 3.60 -4.24 -38.56
CA LYS A 655 3.01 -3.91 -39.87
C LYS A 655 1.76 -4.72 -40.18
N VAL A 656 1.65 -5.96 -39.73
CA VAL A 656 0.41 -6.73 -39.84
C VAL A 656 -0.70 -6.08 -39.00
N LEU A 657 -0.42 -5.74 -37.74
CA LEU A 657 -1.37 -5.02 -36.88
C LEU A 657 -1.83 -3.68 -37.49
N GLU A 658 -0.88 -2.89 -38.00
CA GLU A 658 -1.17 -1.64 -38.70
C GLU A 658 -2.08 -1.86 -39.93
N THR A 659 -1.83 -2.91 -40.71
CA THR A 659 -2.61 -3.25 -41.90
C THR A 659 -4.05 -3.59 -41.54
N LEU A 660 -4.28 -4.37 -40.48
CA LEU A 660 -5.64 -4.70 -40.00
C LEU A 660 -6.43 -3.45 -39.60
N ILE A 661 -5.76 -2.49 -38.94
CA ILE A 661 -6.36 -1.19 -38.58
C ILE A 661 -6.69 -0.39 -39.84
N ILE A 662 -5.76 -0.31 -40.79
CA ILE A 662 -5.95 0.42 -42.06
C ILE A 662 -7.12 -0.15 -42.85
N ASP A 663 -7.18 -1.48 -43.00
CA ASP A 663 -8.23 -2.17 -43.74
C ASP A 663 -9.60 -1.96 -43.09
N GLY A 664 -9.69 -2.03 -41.77
CA GLY A 664 -10.92 -1.74 -41.03
C GLY A 664 -11.41 -0.31 -41.21
N VAL A 665 -10.52 0.68 -41.16
CA VAL A 665 -10.87 2.09 -41.37
C VAL A 665 -11.24 2.36 -42.83
N ASN A 666 -10.57 1.72 -43.79
CA ASN A 666 -10.90 1.84 -45.21
C ASN A 666 -12.30 1.31 -45.53
N LYS A 667 -12.73 0.21 -44.89
CA LYS A 667 -14.10 -0.32 -45.02
C LYS A 667 -15.19 0.65 -44.55
N ILE A 668 -14.87 1.60 -43.67
CA ILE A 668 -15.82 2.62 -43.17
C ILE A 668 -15.60 4.01 -43.83
N GLY A 669 -14.87 4.09 -44.94
CA GLY A 669 -14.69 5.32 -45.72
C GLY A 669 -13.32 5.99 -45.60
N GLY A 670 -12.30 5.28 -45.10
CA GLY A 670 -10.90 5.75 -45.08
C GLY A 670 -10.55 6.72 -43.94
N GLN A 671 -11.53 7.07 -43.10
CA GLN A 671 -11.34 7.92 -41.94
C GLN A 671 -12.14 7.39 -40.74
N ALA A 672 -11.49 7.28 -39.58
CA ALA A 672 -12.14 7.01 -38.32
C ALA A 672 -12.71 8.32 -37.77
N SER A 673 -14.00 8.56 -38.03
CA SER A 673 -14.73 9.75 -37.57
C SER A 673 -15.07 9.68 -36.08
N LYS A 674 -15.54 10.81 -35.50
CA LYS A 674 -16.11 10.79 -34.14
C LYS A 674 -17.21 9.73 -34.03
N GLY A 675 -17.12 8.88 -33.02
CA GLY A 675 -18.02 7.75 -32.80
C GLY A 675 -17.57 6.43 -33.41
N THR A 676 -16.53 6.41 -34.26
CA THR A 676 -15.89 5.16 -34.68
C THR A 676 -15.34 4.44 -33.45
N THR A 677 -15.56 3.12 -33.38
CA THR A 677 -15.06 2.27 -32.30
C THR A 677 -14.00 1.31 -32.82
N PHE A 678 -12.93 1.14 -32.04
CA PHE A 678 -11.95 0.07 -32.24
C PHE A 678 -12.02 -0.85 -31.04
N ARG A 679 -11.93 -2.16 -31.29
CA ARG A 679 -11.76 -3.17 -30.25
C ARG A 679 -10.49 -3.96 -30.56
N PHE A 680 -9.66 -4.14 -29.53
CA PHE A 680 -8.43 -4.93 -29.58
C PHE A 680 -8.52 -6.00 -28.51
N ASP A 681 -8.70 -7.25 -28.92
CA ASP A 681 -8.70 -8.40 -28.01
C ASP A 681 -7.28 -8.96 -27.97
N CYS A 682 -6.62 -8.86 -26.81
CA CYS A 682 -5.23 -9.27 -26.62
C CYS A 682 -5.19 -10.59 -25.86
N ASP A 683 -4.44 -11.55 -26.35
CA ASP A 683 -4.21 -12.82 -25.69
C ASP A 683 -2.74 -13.29 -25.90
N LEU A 684 -2.45 -14.54 -25.54
CA LEU A 684 -1.11 -15.12 -25.68
C LEU A 684 -0.63 -15.19 -27.14
N ASP A 685 -1.54 -15.45 -28.08
CA ASP A 685 -1.25 -15.63 -29.50
C ASP A 685 -1.10 -14.28 -30.23
N GLY A 686 -1.65 -13.18 -29.71
CA GLY A 686 -1.47 -11.85 -30.27
C GLY A 686 -2.63 -10.88 -30.04
N VAL A 687 -3.09 -10.23 -31.12
CA VAL A 687 -4.13 -9.19 -31.07
C VAL A 687 -5.16 -9.35 -32.19
N GLU A 688 -6.43 -9.55 -31.85
CA GLU A 688 -7.56 -9.43 -32.77
C GLU A 688 -7.99 -7.97 -32.89
N VAL A 689 -8.26 -7.50 -34.11
CA VAL A 689 -8.70 -6.12 -34.37
C VAL A 689 -10.11 -6.11 -34.92
N SER A 690 -10.98 -5.31 -34.30
CA SER A 690 -12.33 -5.03 -34.79
C SER A 690 -12.57 -3.52 -34.92
N VAL A 691 -13.28 -3.11 -35.97
CA VAL A 691 -13.66 -1.71 -36.23
C VAL A 691 -15.18 -1.64 -36.40
N ASN A 692 -15.85 -0.82 -35.58
CA ASN A 692 -17.32 -0.74 -35.50
C ASN A 692 -17.99 -2.13 -35.35
N GLY A 693 -17.38 -3.00 -34.54
CA GLY A 693 -17.88 -4.36 -34.30
C GLY A 693 -17.63 -5.36 -35.45
N MET A 694 -16.98 -4.95 -36.56
CA MET A 694 -16.57 -5.85 -37.62
C MET A 694 -15.13 -6.30 -37.40
N SER A 695 -14.92 -7.61 -37.25
CA SER A 695 -13.56 -8.19 -37.18
C SER A 695 -12.79 -7.95 -38.48
N GLN A 696 -11.54 -7.54 -38.33
CA GLN A 696 -10.61 -7.27 -39.42
C GLN A 696 -9.58 -8.39 -39.59
N GLY A 697 -9.46 -9.26 -38.60
CA GLY A 697 -8.49 -10.34 -38.54
C GLY A 697 -7.64 -10.28 -37.29
N TYR A 698 -6.65 -11.15 -37.26
CA TYR A 698 -5.85 -11.44 -36.08
C TYR A 698 -4.35 -11.30 -36.42
N ALA A 699 -3.61 -10.51 -35.64
CA ALA A 699 -2.16 -10.40 -35.73
C ALA A 699 -1.51 -11.44 -34.79
N THR A 700 -1.31 -12.65 -35.29
CA THR A 700 -0.88 -13.82 -34.50
C THR A 700 0.65 -13.86 -34.32
N PHE A 701 1.15 -13.17 -33.30
CA PHE A 701 2.56 -13.13 -32.96
C PHE A 701 2.77 -13.16 -31.45
N ASP A 702 3.58 -14.12 -30.99
CA ASP A 702 3.94 -14.27 -29.58
C ASP A 702 4.48 -12.95 -28.99
N GLY A 703 4.03 -12.64 -27.77
CA GLY A 703 4.33 -11.41 -27.03
C GLY A 703 3.65 -10.14 -27.54
N LEU A 704 2.96 -10.16 -28.68
CA LEU A 704 2.34 -8.94 -29.25
C LEU A 704 1.15 -8.48 -28.41
N GLY A 705 0.32 -9.42 -27.90
CA GLY A 705 -0.77 -9.12 -26.98
C GLY A 705 -0.28 -8.42 -25.71
N ALA A 706 0.80 -8.93 -25.12
CA ALA A 706 1.40 -8.36 -23.91
C ALA A 706 1.96 -6.95 -24.17
N ALA A 707 2.67 -6.77 -25.28
CA ALA A 707 3.18 -5.46 -25.68
C ALA A 707 2.05 -4.45 -25.95
N PHE A 708 0.89 -4.90 -26.44
CA PHE A 708 -0.28 -4.04 -26.63
C PHE A 708 -0.94 -3.66 -25.29
N VAL A 709 -1.06 -4.60 -24.35
CA VAL A 709 -1.51 -4.31 -22.97
C VAL A 709 -0.64 -3.21 -22.34
N ASP A 710 0.68 -3.30 -22.50
CA ASP A 710 1.63 -2.32 -21.98
C ASP A 710 1.39 -0.90 -22.51
N VAL A 711 0.87 -0.73 -23.74
CA VAL A 711 0.56 0.60 -24.33
C VAL A 711 -0.39 1.40 -23.44
N PHE A 712 -1.28 0.74 -22.71
CA PHE A 712 -2.32 1.39 -21.90
C PHE A 712 -2.11 1.25 -20.40
N THR A 713 -1.25 0.35 -19.95
CA THR A 713 -1.15 0.00 -18.52
C THR A 713 0.23 0.21 -17.91
N ASP A 714 1.29 0.38 -18.70
CA ASP A 714 2.63 0.62 -18.15
C ASP A 714 2.84 2.08 -17.67
N GLU A 715 4.02 2.36 -17.10
CA GLU A 715 4.38 3.71 -16.62
C GLU A 715 4.40 4.79 -17.73
N ASN A 716 4.52 4.37 -18.99
CA ASN A 716 4.54 5.21 -20.18
C ASN A 716 3.22 5.12 -20.96
N ALA A 717 2.13 4.72 -20.30
CA ALA A 717 0.83 4.49 -20.91
C ALA A 717 0.35 5.70 -21.71
N VAL A 718 -0.18 5.45 -22.90
CA VAL A 718 -0.58 6.53 -23.82
C VAL A 718 -1.82 7.26 -23.35
N SER A 719 -2.69 6.60 -22.60
CA SER A 719 -3.85 7.22 -21.94
C SER A 719 -3.52 7.49 -20.48
N GLN A 720 -3.73 8.74 -20.05
CA GLN A 720 -3.77 9.02 -18.63
C GLN A 720 -5.08 8.47 -18.07
N ASN A 721 -4.98 7.69 -16.99
CA ASN A 721 -6.14 7.14 -16.33
C ASN A 721 -7.02 8.31 -15.87
N SER A 722 -8.26 8.34 -16.36
CA SER A 722 -9.21 9.39 -16.05
C SER A 722 -9.80 9.20 -14.64
N GLY A 723 -9.65 8.00 -14.09
CA GLY A 723 -10.00 7.67 -12.72
C GLY A 723 -8.79 7.79 -11.79
N ARG A 724 -8.61 8.99 -11.24
CA ARG A 724 -8.14 9.23 -9.88
C ARG A 724 -8.97 10.37 -9.31
#